data_AF-A0A662ZEP0-F1
#
_entry.id   AF-A0A662ZEP0-F1
#
_cell.length_a   1.000
_cell.length_b   1.000
_cell.length_c   1.000
_cell.angle_alpha   90.00
_cell.angle_beta   90.00
_cell.angle_gamma   90.00
#
_symmetry.space_group_name_H-M   'P 1'
#
loop_
_entity.id
_entity.type
_entity.pdbx_description
1 polymer ?
#
loop_
_entity_poly.entity_id
_entity_poly.type
_entity_poly.pdbx_seq_one_letter_code
_entity_poly.pdbx_strand_id
1 'polypeptide(L)'
;MIKFFRKRAKNSPSGTKSGEVDFSSMTKEEIAAYYEKKMQQQAENQTKIIQNLRGELTKSNEKLQNQEDTLTQTREQLSTVKQNLNNTESKLKSTLSELSFTTNELEKSKEENTKAQREISLKQAEIDQKQTEIDQKQAEIDQKQTEISKNKEEISKKQDEISKLTKTVNSFKDLMTNALDNVRERHYDFFDCLKDENIPSVDIYNLKSLNIYFEGLITTLLNSLSALYTHRNVALSLGTSEKTKKGQVLTDNNEYSSDAEAQKDGASELEKAASFTREDSDEKDFEEQSSELKVPADKIKAASVKDNPEGLTPEQVDNVILSGCTTRIKSGAEGLSEVTSLLKNSAEEIKNDTSSLNETLRKEKHYVSTTSGNTVAGIISFGGKQDITMYCEECGCQRDFKYLHKNKRINETLTADGSLQSIRKVLTSVQLVRCCTCGAQYEINPAEFTQVSFTRNSVSQVENSDNASNASGASSEHVQNISEIHSELVQNASKTDKTANESALAGTLHSGSDADSVSNTAIVQRNRKKLYRQIRNTQDAVTDNSLPSENAFIHEEGKLPVINPFGFNAEVFGHAPAFIKSKLSTALFAICGTQFSQLGAPKNRIFCYFEGNGFDLGREHLTGAINAFARAYLHSVTKQIKKDILSKCPVIIMDESTLRVNETARIKQAEGKGIKSQIWTLNSSWTSALQASWYCVSPSRSADVVIDILKNDLKNQDGSVVTKYLLTDGFAGYDAGIKELNEIEGVFLKSCRCMTHGRRGLWKYLRNNRMLDIYSQLLPEGSSFFDFKDNLEKYRQTKKGKKLTDNSVALLIIFYLINALFVIDSCVVRKHDYICTTEEFKQDLLQARNKYSRPIVDTLFDTIRLYIANNPKIIVPRVSKEGVIRFTQNKRYPESAALIYLLNYETELKRFTESADIELSTSKAERSLKLGICSRKAFMTIASEDGGHAFADYQTIVNTCILNRVPVLSYIIWLVANIKYRMQLLEREGRGCAMGLTMPKKEKYVVTHADGSVTKELIAMYDKRNVIDFDKIDVKGLAPYDYRRYLDEHNPRV
;
A
#
# COMPACT_ATOMS: atom_id res chain seq x y z
N MET A 1 -119.43 7.56 89.16
CA MET A 1 -120.27 6.86 90.17
C MET A 1 -119.40 6.59 91.40
N ILE A 2 -119.74 6.90 92.67
CA ILE A 2 -120.62 7.95 93.24
C ILE A 2 -120.32 8.11 94.77
N LYS A 3 -120.15 9.34 95.27
CA LYS A 3 -120.18 9.77 96.71
C LYS A 3 -119.18 9.14 97.74
N PHE A 4 -119.21 9.70 98.97
CA PHE A 4 -118.64 9.27 100.28
C PHE A 4 -117.11 9.41 100.56
N PHE A 5 -116.60 9.66 101.79
CA PHE A 5 -117.00 10.57 102.91
C PHE A 5 -116.02 10.51 104.15
N ARG A 6 -115.71 11.66 104.81
CA ARG A 6 -115.46 11.90 106.30
C ARG A 6 -114.30 11.26 107.14
N LYS A 7 -113.66 12.14 107.98
CA LYS A 7 -113.38 12.10 109.49
C LYS A 7 -111.95 11.86 110.13
N ARG A 8 -111.54 12.78 111.07
CA ARG A 8 -110.55 12.72 112.24
C ARG A 8 -109.00 12.64 111.98
N ALA A 9 -108.01 12.90 112.89
CA ALA A 9 -107.69 13.98 113.92
C ALA A 9 -106.35 13.78 114.79
N LYS A 10 -105.58 14.86 115.21
CA LYS A 10 -104.66 15.08 116.45
C LYS A 10 -103.04 15.17 116.46
N ASN A 11 -102.41 16.39 116.65
CA ASN A 11 -101.09 16.82 117.37
C ASN A 11 -99.62 16.53 116.81
N SER A 12 -98.40 17.09 117.22
CA SER A 12 -97.91 18.39 117.90
C SER A 12 -96.37 18.92 117.74
N PRO A 13 -95.34 19.00 118.68
CA PRO A 13 -94.35 20.18 118.82
C PRO A 13 -92.78 20.06 119.19
N SER A 14 -91.98 21.19 119.23
CA SER A 14 -90.62 21.52 119.90
C SER A 14 -89.29 21.61 119.02
N GLY A 15 -88.06 22.17 119.30
CA GLY A 15 -87.24 22.98 120.31
C GLY A 15 -85.69 23.14 119.90
N THR A 16 -84.59 23.73 120.49
CA THR A 16 -84.21 24.74 121.57
C THR A 16 -82.63 25.02 121.79
N LYS A 17 -82.11 26.30 121.94
CA LYS A 17 -80.78 26.88 122.54
C LYS A 17 -79.33 26.68 121.94
N SER A 18 -78.21 27.44 122.26
CA SER A 18 -77.88 28.84 122.75
C SER A 18 -76.35 29.20 122.87
N GLY A 19 -75.96 30.47 122.68
CA GLY A 19 -75.00 31.22 123.54
C GLY A 19 -73.47 31.17 123.35
N GLU A 20 -72.63 31.80 124.18
CA GLU A 20 -72.73 32.89 125.21
C GLU A 20 -71.32 32.98 125.92
N VAL A 21 -70.68 34.07 126.39
CA VAL A 21 -70.95 35.53 126.61
C VAL A 21 -69.62 36.36 126.45
N ASP A 22 -69.68 37.69 126.57
CA ASP A 22 -68.59 38.70 126.73
C ASP A 22 -67.83 38.57 128.08
N PHE A 23 -66.48 38.56 128.09
CA PHE A 23 -65.65 38.41 129.31
C PHE A 23 -64.19 38.94 129.22
N SER A 24 -63.99 40.24 129.31
CA SER A 24 -62.91 40.75 130.17
C SER A 24 -63.33 42.06 130.84
N SER A 25 -63.12 42.20 132.15
CA SER A 25 -61.79 42.39 132.77
C SER A 25 -60.83 43.38 132.11
N MET A 26 -61.30 44.13 131.10
CA MET A 26 -60.69 45.35 130.58
C MET A 26 -60.86 46.48 131.61
N THR A 27 -62.08 46.68 132.10
CA THR A 27 -62.44 47.40 133.34
C THR A 27 -63.68 46.74 133.92
N LYS A 28 -63.53 46.03 135.04
CA LYS A 28 -63.84 44.59 135.00
C LYS A 28 -65.29 44.15 134.97
N GLU A 29 -66.10 44.36 136.01
CA GLU A 29 -67.38 43.65 136.18
C GLU A 29 -68.54 44.22 135.32
N GLU A 30 -68.28 44.34 134.02
CA GLU A 30 -69.12 43.91 132.89
C GLU A 30 -70.61 43.64 133.14
N ILE A 31 -71.45 44.21 132.26
CA ILE A 31 -72.15 43.56 131.12
C ILE A 31 -72.80 42.16 131.34
N ALA A 32 -72.30 41.36 132.28
CA ALA A 32 -73.07 40.44 133.10
C ALA A 32 -74.24 41.08 133.87
N ALA A 33 -74.77 42.24 133.45
CA ALA A 33 -76.21 42.46 133.37
C ALA A 33 -76.95 41.30 132.66
N TYR A 34 -76.25 40.49 131.85
CA TYR A 34 -76.69 39.13 131.46
C TYR A 34 -77.09 38.21 132.64
N TYR A 35 -76.67 38.47 133.89
CA TYR A 35 -77.26 37.82 135.08
C TYR A 35 -78.76 38.10 135.28
N GLU A 36 -79.36 39.04 134.56
CA GLU A 36 -80.82 39.25 134.49
C GLU A 36 -81.52 38.53 133.32
N LYS A 37 -80.75 37.81 132.48
CA LYS A 37 -81.26 36.76 131.58
C LYS A 37 -80.41 35.49 131.65
N LYS A 38 -80.07 34.97 132.83
CA LYS A 38 -80.97 34.50 133.92
C LYS A 38 -82.07 33.57 133.43
N MET A 39 -82.55 32.79 134.39
CA MET A 39 -83.93 32.31 134.50
C MET A 39 -84.95 33.19 133.73
N GLN A 40 -85.49 32.64 132.66
CA GLN A 40 -86.94 32.43 132.61
C GLN A 40 -87.34 31.38 131.57
N GLN A 41 -88.54 30.82 131.77
CA GLN A 41 -89.46 30.26 130.75
C GLN A 41 -89.03 29.04 129.92
N GLN A 42 -87.75 28.67 129.82
CA GLN A 42 -87.30 27.40 129.23
C GLN A 42 -86.11 26.81 130.01
N ALA A 43 -86.28 26.19 131.19
CA ALA A 43 -87.47 25.83 131.98
C ALA A 43 -88.46 24.79 131.37
N GLU A 44 -88.25 23.52 131.78
CA GLU A 44 -89.30 22.57 132.20
C GLU A 44 -90.30 22.02 131.17
N ASN A 45 -91.19 22.84 130.59
CA ASN A 45 -92.46 22.32 130.06
C ASN A 45 -92.36 21.46 128.79
N GLN A 46 -91.32 21.63 127.98
CA GLN A 46 -91.18 20.86 126.72
C GLN A 46 -90.79 19.40 126.96
N THR A 47 -90.09 19.06 128.05
CA THR A 47 -89.65 17.69 128.34
C THR A 47 -90.80 16.70 128.57
N LYS A 48 -91.95 17.15 129.10
CA LYS A 48 -93.06 16.27 129.52
C LYS A 48 -94.19 16.08 128.51
N ILE A 49 -94.37 16.98 127.54
CA ILE A 49 -95.48 16.90 126.58
C ILE A 49 -95.11 16.02 125.36
N ILE A 50 -93.86 16.09 124.90
CA ILE A 50 -93.41 15.44 123.65
C ILE A 50 -93.55 13.92 123.72
N GLN A 51 -93.04 13.27 124.78
CA GLN A 51 -93.07 11.80 124.91
C GLN A 51 -94.48 11.20 124.86
N ASN A 52 -95.46 11.89 125.44
CA ASN A 52 -96.82 11.37 125.56
C ASN A 52 -97.71 11.82 124.38
N LEU A 53 -97.37 12.92 123.69
CA LEU A 53 -98.00 13.31 122.43
C LEU A 53 -97.45 12.56 121.20
N ARG A 54 -97.60 11.24 121.30
CA ARG A 54 -97.99 10.33 120.22
C ARG A 54 -96.87 9.89 119.24
N GLY A 55 -96.54 8.60 119.11
CA GLY A 55 -97.18 7.41 119.68
C GLY A 55 -98.43 7.02 118.87
N GLU A 56 -99.60 7.51 119.26
CA GLU A 56 -100.86 7.36 118.50
C GLU A 56 -100.78 7.96 117.07
N LEU A 57 -99.88 8.92 116.84
CA LEU A 57 -99.66 9.66 115.60
C LEU A 57 -98.76 8.82 114.71
N THR A 58 -97.69 8.23 115.24
CA THR A 58 -96.84 7.26 114.55
C THR A 58 -97.69 6.15 113.91
N LYS A 59 -98.57 5.52 114.69
CA LYS A 59 -99.51 4.48 114.21
C LYS A 59 -100.61 4.98 113.27
N SER A 60 -100.90 6.28 113.25
CA SER A 60 -101.84 6.88 112.29
C SER A 60 -101.13 7.30 110.99
N ASN A 61 -99.87 7.73 111.09
CA ASN A 61 -99.01 8.10 109.96
C ASN A 61 -98.65 6.86 109.15
N GLU A 62 -98.29 5.72 109.77
CA GLU A 62 -98.03 4.45 109.07
C GLU A 62 -99.18 4.03 108.12
N LYS A 63 -100.42 4.37 108.47
CA LYS A 63 -101.60 4.10 107.64
C LYS A 63 -101.86 5.14 106.54
N LEU A 64 -101.46 6.39 106.75
CA LEU A 64 -101.46 7.43 105.72
C LEU A 64 -100.32 7.22 104.72
N GLN A 65 -99.14 6.86 105.21
CA GLN A 65 -97.92 6.61 104.42
C GLN A 65 -98.20 5.61 103.30
N ASN A 66 -98.73 4.42 103.59
CA ASN A 66 -99.09 3.43 102.57
C ASN A 66 -100.05 3.97 101.48
N GLN A 67 -100.95 4.90 101.82
CA GLN A 67 -101.84 5.54 100.83
C GLN A 67 -101.13 6.63 100.03
N GLU A 68 -100.24 7.39 100.67
CA GLU A 68 -99.43 8.45 100.08
C GLU A 68 -98.35 7.89 99.15
N ASP A 69 -97.71 6.77 99.50
CA ASP A 69 -96.75 6.01 98.69
C ASP A 69 -97.40 5.55 97.37
N THR A 70 -98.61 4.97 97.46
CA THR A 70 -99.40 4.53 96.29
C THR A 70 -99.75 5.70 95.37
N LEU A 71 -100.11 6.85 95.95
CA LEU A 71 -100.41 8.07 95.21
C LEU A 71 -99.15 8.68 94.56
N THR A 72 -98.01 8.59 95.25
CA THR A 72 -96.70 9.08 94.78
C THR A 72 -96.21 8.28 93.58
N GLN A 73 -96.25 6.94 93.65
CA GLN A 73 -95.88 6.06 92.54
C GLN A 73 -96.71 6.33 91.26
N THR A 74 -98.01 6.63 91.44
CA THR A 74 -98.89 7.02 90.32
C THR A 74 -98.48 8.38 89.71
N ARG A 75 -97.98 9.29 90.55
CA ARG A 75 -97.57 10.66 90.17
C ARG A 75 -96.25 10.68 89.40
N GLU A 76 -95.31 9.80 89.75
CA GLU A 76 -94.03 9.64 89.05
C GLU A 76 -94.23 9.13 87.62
N GLN A 77 -95.07 8.12 87.41
CA GLN A 77 -95.38 7.60 86.06
C GLN A 77 -95.93 8.69 85.13
N LEU A 78 -96.81 9.57 85.65
CA LEU A 78 -97.36 10.69 84.88
C LEU A 78 -96.30 11.74 84.51
N SER A 79 -95.29 11.94 85.38
CA SER A 79 -94.16 12.84 85.13
C SER A 79 -93.32 12.36 83.93
N THR A 80 -92.94 11.08 83.95
CA THR A 80 -92.07 10.45 82.94
C THR A 80 -92.67 10.54 81.53
N VAL A 81 -93.98 10.31 81.38
CA VAL A 81 -94.67 10.44 80.08
C VAL A 81 -94.61 11.88 79.56
N LYS A 82 -94.79 12.87 80.43
CA LYS A 82 -94.76 14.29 80.06
C LYS A 82 -93.36 14.76 79.62
N GLN A 83 -92.31 14.25 80.27
CA GLN A 83 -90.92 14.55 79.88
C GLN A 83 -90.58 13.98 78.50
N ASN A 84 -91.02 12.76 78.19
CA ASN A 84 -90.79 12.13 76.89
C ASN A 84 -91.42 12.90 75.73
N LEU A 85 -92.64 13.42 75.90
CA LEU A 85 -93.34 14.18 74.86
C LEU A 85 -92.54 15.44 74.43
N ASN A 86 -92.06 16.21 75.40
CA ASN A 86 -91.24 17.41 75.17
C ASN A 86 -89.94 17.09 74.40
N ASN A 87 -89.32 15.94 74.70
CA ASN A 87 -88.11 15.51 74.02
C ASN A 87 -88.33 15.19 72.53
N THR A 88 -89.51 14.68 72.14
CA THR A 88 -89.86 14.49 70.73
C THR A 88 -90.10 15.80 69.97
N GLU A 89 -90.77 16.78 70.58
CA GLU A 89 -91.03 18.07 69.91
C GLU A 89 -89.73 18.84 69.62
N SER A 90 -88.78 18.80 70.57
CA SER A 90 -87.45 19.40 70.42
C SER A 90 -86.69 18.84 69.21
N LYS A 91 -86.66 17.50 69.05
CA LYS A 91 -85.97 16.84 67.93
C LYS A 91 -86.55 17.23 66.57
N LEU A 92 -87.87 17.30 66.45
CA LEU A 92 -88.54 17.63 65.18
C LEU A 92 -88.15 19.03 64.68
N LYS A 93 -88.01 20.00 65.61
CA LYS A 93 -87.58 21.37 65.31
C LYS A 93 -86.14 21.44 64.80
N SER A 94 -85.21 20.63 65.35
CA SER A 94 -83.83 20.54 64.84
C SER A 94 -83.80 20.08 63.37
N THR A 95 -84.44 18.95 63.09
CA THR A 95 -84.44 18.35 61.75
C THR A 95 -85.05 19.26 60.67
N LEU A 96 -85.97 20.16 61.04
CA LEU A 96 -86.57 21.12 60.10
C LEU A 96 -85.58 22.24 59.70
N SER A 97 -84.71 22.65 60.62
CA SER A 97 -83.66 23.66 60.37
C SER A 97 -82.48 23.10 59.59
N GLU A 98 -82.12 21.84 59.82
CA GLU A 98 -81.09 21.13 59.05
C GLU A 98 -81.47 21.04 57.55
N LEU A 99 -82.74 20.75 57.26
CA LEU A 99 -83.27 20.62 55.90
C LEU A 99 -83.27 21.94 55.11
N SER A 100 -83.61 23.07 55.76
CA SER A 100 -83.55 24.39 55.10
C SER A 100 -82.12 24.85 54.84
N PHE A 101 -81.18 24.57 55.75
CA PHE A 101 -79.76 24.85 55.55
C PHE A 101 -79.20 24.11 54.33
N THR A 102 -79.42 22.79 54.25
CA THR A 102 -78.92 21.97 53.12
C THR A 102 -79.54 22.36 51.77
N THR A 103 -80.76 22.90 51.77
CA THR A 103 -81.40 23.39 50.54
C THR A 103 -80.66 24.61 49.99
N ASN A 104 -80.29 25.56 50.86
CA ASN A 104 -79.60 26.80 50.47
C ASN A 104 -78.18 26.53 49.93
N GLU A 105 -77.44 25.57 50.50
CA GLU A 105 -76.10 25.22 49.99
C GLU A 105 -76.17 24.60 48.58
N LEU A 106 -77.22 23.83 48.28
CA LEU A 106 -77.41 23.23 46.96
C LEU A 106 -77.71 24.28 45.87
N GLU A 107 -78.41 25.36 46.19
CA GLU A 107 -78.64 26.47 45.25
C GLU A 107 -77.34 27.23 44.97
N LYS A 108 -76.58 27.59 46.01
CA LYS A 108 -75.25 28.23 45.88
C LYS A 108 -74.29 27.41 45.01
N SER A 109 -74.27 26.09 45.20
CA SER A 109 -73.44 25.19 44.39
C SER A 109 -73.81 25.20 42.89
N LYS A 110 -75.09 25.35 42.54
CA LYS A 110 -75.54 25.50 41.14
C LYS A 110 -75.08 26.83 40.53
N GLU A 111 -75.12 27.93 41.28
CA GLU A 111 -74.64 29.24 40.80
C GLU A 111 -73.13 29.21 40.53
N GLU A 112 -72.34 28.64 41.46
CA GLU A 112 -70.89 28.47 41.31
C GLU A 112 -70.53 27.63 40.08
N ASN A 113 -71.25 26.52 39.84
CA ASN A 113 -71.06 25.68 38.65
C ASN A 113 -71.45 26.43 37.36
N THR A 114 -72.55 27.19 37.38
CA THR A 114 -72.98 28.03 36.24
C THR A 114 -71.94 29.11 35.90
N LYS A 115 -71.23 29.65 36.90
CA LYS A 115 -70.11 30.58 36.70
C LYS A 115 -68.91 29.86 36.07
N ALA A 116 -68.51 28.71 36.62
CA ALA A 116 -67.40 27.91 36.10
C ALA A 116 -67.60 27.53 34.62
N GLN A 117 -68.82 27.15 34.22
CA GLN A 117 -69.15 26.81 32.84
C GLN A 117 -68.92 28.00 31.87
N ARG A 118 -69.21 29.25 32.29
CA ARG A 118 -68.94 30.46 31.49
C ARG A 118 -67.44 30.75 31.39
N GLU A 119 -66.68 30.57 32.47
CA GLU A 119 -65.22 30.74 32.46
C GLU A 119 -64.53 29.70 31.55
N ILE A 120 -65.07 28.49 31.44
CA ILE A 120 -64.62 27.47 30.48
C ILE A 120 -64.88 27.93 29.03
N SER A 121 -66.09 28.41 28.71
CA SER A 121 -66.41 28.90 27.37
C SER A 121 -65.54 30.08 26.93
N LEU A 122 -65.24 31.02 27.84
CA LEU A 122 -64.32 32.13 27.56
C LEU A 122 -62.89 31.64 27.29
N LYS A 123 -62.39 30.69 28.08
CA LYS A 123 -61.06 30.09 27.87
C LYS A 123 -60.97 29.28 26.58
N GLN A 124 -62.06 28.65 26.14
CA GLN A 124 -62.09 27.97 24.84
C GLN A 124 -61.93 28.98 23.70
N ALA A 125 -62.66 30.11 23.73
CA ALA A 125 -62.50 31.16 22.71
C ALA A 125 -61.08 31.76 22.69
N GLU A 126 -60.42 31.92 23.84
CA GLU A 126 -59.00 32.29 23.90
C GLU A 126 -58.06 31.23 23.29
N ILE A 127 -58.37 29.94 23.46
CA ILE A 127 -57.62 28.83 22.86
C ILE A 127 -57.79 28.84 21.34
N ASP A 128 -59.01 29.01 20.84
CA ASP A 128 -59.32 29.04 19.42
C ASP A 128 -58.64 30.23 18.70
N GLN A 129 -58.60 31.40 19.36
CA GLN A 129 -57.81 32.54 18.88
C GLN A 129 -56.31 32.21 18.86
N LYS A 130 -55.77 31.67 19.95
CA LYS A 130 -54.33 31.31 20.03
C LYS A 130 -53.95 30.23 19.03
N GLN A 131 -54.84 29.29 18.72
CA GLN A 131 -54.64 28.31 17.64
C GLN A 131 -54.56 29.00 16.28
N THR A 132 -55.45 29.96 16.01
CA THR A 132 -55.40 30.77 14.77
C THR A 132 -54.08 31.55 14.65
N GLU A 133 -53.57 32.12 15.75
CA GLU A 133 -52.25 32.80 15.78
C GLU A 133 -51.08 31.82 15.62
N ILE A 134 -51.20 30.58 16.12
CA ILE A 134 -50.23 29.50 15.92
C ILE A 134 -50.20 29.06 14.45
N ASP A 135 -51.36 28.86 13.83
CA ASP A 135 -51.47 28.42 12.43
C ASP A 135 -50.89 29.47 11.47
N GLN A 136 -51.13 30.76 11.72
CA GLN A 136 -50.50 31.86 10.99
C GLN A 136 -48.97 31.86 11.15
N LYS A 137 -48.47 31.66 12.37
CA LYS A 137 -47.02 31.58 12.62
C LYS A 137 -46.39 30.31 12.04
N GLN A 138 -47.13 29.21 11.95
CA GLN A 138 -46.68 27.99 11.28
C GLN A 138 -46.54 28.24 9.77
N ALA A 139 -47.49 28.92 9.13
CA ALA A 139 -47.37 29.33 7.73
C ALA A 139 -46.16 30.26 7.48
N GLU A 140 -45.89 31.23 8.37
CA GLU A 140 -44.66 32.02 8.33
C GLU A 140 -43.39 31.17 8.50
N ILE A 141 -43.40 30.20 9.42
CA ILE A 141 -42.29 29.27 9.64
C ILE A 141 -42.04 28.43 8.39
N ASP A 142 -43.07 27.90 7.75
CA ASP A 142 -42.96 27.06 6.55
C ASP A 142 -42.46 27.87 5.34
N GLN A 143 -42.90 29.13 5.21
CA GLN A 143 -42.36 30.06 4.22
C GLN A 143 -40.86 30.34 4.48
N LYS A 144 -40.49 30.68 5.72
CA LYS A 144 -39.10 30.91 6.13
C LYS A 144 -38.25 29.66 6.00
N GLN A 145 -38.79 28.47 6.25
CA GLN A 145 -38.11 27.18 6.08
C GLN A 145 -37.87 26.87 4.59
N THR A 146 -38.79 27.25 3.71
CA THR A 146 -38.63 27.17 2.25
C THR A 146 -37.55 28.14 1.76
N GLU A 147 -37.52 29.36 2.29
CA GLU A 147 -36.49 30.36 2.00
C GLU A 147 -35.11 29.91 2.52
N ILE A 148 -35.02 29.43 3.76
CA ILE A 148 -33.82 28.81 4.35
C ILE A 148 -33.34 27.63 3.50
N SER A 149 -34.24 26.86 2.89
CA SER A 149 -33.86 25.73 2.03
C SER A 149 -33.25 26.20 0.70
N LYS A 150 -33.82 27.22 0.06
CA LYS A 150 -33.22 27.88 -1.12
C LYS A 150 -31.86 28.51 -0.78
N ASN A 151 -31.79 29.22 0.34
CA ASN A 151 -30.55 29.85 0.80
C ASN A 151 -29.49 28.81 1.18
N LYS A 152 -29.87 27.64 1.71
CA LYS A 152 -28.96 26.48 1.91
C LYS A 152 -28.45 25.91 0.59
N GLU A 153 -29.29 25.79 -0.43
CA GLU A 153 -28.82 25.39 -1.77
C GLU A 153 -27.85 26.40 -2.37
N GLU A 154 -28.12 27.70 -2.25
CA GLU A 154 -27.25 28.75 -2.77
C GLU A 154 -25.94 28.85 -1.99
N ILE A 155 -25.99 28.71 -0.66
CA ILE A 155 -24.80 28.57 0.20
C ILE A 155 -24.02 27.32 -0.17
N SER A 156 -24.67 26.18 -0.46
CA SER A 156 -24.00 24.96 -0.91
C SER A 156 -23.29 25.16 -2.26
N LYS A 157 -23.98 25.77 -3.24
CA LYS A 157 -23.39 26.12 -4.55
C LYS A 157 -22.19 27.07 -4.40
N LYS A 158 -22.30 28.08 -3.52
CA LYS A 158 -21.21 29.01 -3.18
C LYS A 158 -20.10 28.35 -2.35
N GLN A 159 -20.39 27.36 -1.52
CA GLN A 159 -19.39 26.57 -0.80
C GLN A 159 -18.65 25.61 -1.72
N ASP A 160 -19.30 25.04 -2.73
CA ASP A 160 -18.65 24.29 -3.80
C ASP A 160 -17.77 25.19 -4.68
N GLU A 161 -18.23 26.41 -4.98
CA GLU A 161 -17.47 27.41 -5.72
C GLU A 161 -16.27 27.93 -4.93
N ILE A 162 -16.45 28.26 -3.65
CA ILE A 162 -15.34 28.57 -2.72
C ILE A 162 -14.42 27.37 -2.57
N SER A 163 -14.92 26.12 -2.49
CA SER A 163 -14.10 24.91 -2.43
C SER A 163 -13.25 24.73 -3.69
N LYS A 164 -13.81 25.01 -4.88
CA LYS A 164 -13.07 25.06 -6.15
C LYS A 164 -12.04 26.18 -6.14
N LEU A 165 -12.42 27.40 -5.76
CA LEU A 165 -11.52 28.55 -5.70
C LEU A 165 -10.40 28.37 -4.68
N THR A 166 -10.65 27.81 -3.49
CA THR A 166 -9.64 27.47 -2.48
C THR A 166 -8.73 26.35 -2.97
N LYS A 167 -9.24 25.34 -3.68
CA LYS A 167 -8.39 24.33 -4.34
C LYS A 167 -7.52 24.95 -5.44
N THR A 168 -8.04 25.90 -6.20
CA THR A 168 -7.31 26.65 -7.23
C THR A 168 -6.26 27.58 -6.60
N VAL A 169 -6.60 28.33 -5.56
CA VAL A 169 -5.68 29.21 -4.82
C VAL A 169 -4.61 28.41 -4.08
N ASN A 170 -4.94 27.27 -3.48
CA ASN A 170 -3.94 26.36 -2.92
C ASN A 170 -3.08 25.75 -4.04
N SER A 171 -3.66 25.36 -5.19
CA SER A 171 -2.86 24.88 -6.33
C SER A 171 -1.94 25.96 -6.90
N PHE A 172 -2.35 27.23 -6.92
CA PHE A 172 -1.49 28.36 -7.29
C PHE A 172 -0.45 28.67 -6.22
N LYS A 173 -0.79 28.58 -4.94
CA LYS A 173 0.16 28.74 -3.83
C LYS A 173 1.21 27.64 -3.86
N ASP A 174 0.78 26.38 -3.99
CA ASP A 174 1.64 25.23 -4.15
C ASP A 174 2.47 25.36 -5.44
N LEU A 175 1.92 25.88 -6.53
CA LEU A 175 2.68 26.14 -7.77
C LEU A 175 3.70 27.27 -7.58
N MET A 176 3.39 28.34 -6.84
CA MET A 176 4.33 29.40 -6.49
C MET A 176 5.40 28.92 -5.51
N THR A 177 5.05 28.09 -4.53
CA THR A 177 6.00 27.47 -3.59
C THR A 177 6.90 26.48 -4.33
N ASN A 178 6.35 25.55 -5.11
CA ASN A 178 7.15 24.66 -5.95
C ASN A 178 7.98 25.41 -7.00
N ALA A 179 7.54 26.56 -7.51
CA ALA A 179 8.35 27.40 -8.40
C ALA A 179 9.48 28.13 -7.66
N LEU A 180 9.21 28.70 -6.48
CA LEU A 180 10.22 29.34 -5.63
C LEU A 180 11.25 28.32 -5.11
N ASP A 181 10.80 27.13 -4.73
CA ASP A 181 11.68 26.07 -4.26
C ASP A 181 12.41 25.40 -5.43
N ASN A 182 11.81 25.28 -6.63
CA ASN A 182 12.55 24.92 -7.84
C ASN A 182 13.62 25.98 -8.20
N VAL A 183 13.32 27.28 -8.05
CA VAL A 183 14.29 28.37 -8.24
C VAL A 183 15.40 28.35 -7.19
N ARG A 184 15.13 27.90 -5.95
CA ARG A 184 16.15 27.74 -4.89
C ARG A 184 17.01 26.49 -5.07
N GLU A 185 16.39 25.33 -5.25
CA GLU A 185 17.07 24.05 -5.45
C GLU A 185 17.88 24.04 -6.74
N ARG A 186 17.37 24.66 -7.81
CA ARG A 186 18.06 24.83 -9.10
C ARG A 186 18.71 26.20 -9.27
N HIS A 187 19.05 26.93 -8.20
CA HIS A 187 19.69 28.25 -8.38
C HIS A 187 21.04 28.16 -9.13
N TYR A 188 21.68 26.98 -9.14
CA TYR A 188 22.84 26.66 -9.98
C TYR A 188 22.51 26.44 -11.47
N ASP A 189 21.32 25.95 -11.83
CA ASP A 189 20.88 25.85 -13.24
C ASP A 189 20.47 27.24 -13.76
N PHE A 190 19.79 28.03 -12.91
CA PHE A 190 19.46 29.43 -13.22
C PHE A 190 20.70 30.34 -13.27
N PHE A 191 21.84 29.90 -12.72
CA PHE A 191 23.09 30.65 -12.70
C PHE A 191 23.62 30.93 -14.11
N ASP A 192 23.48 30.01 -15.06
CA ASP A 192 23.95 30.21 -16.44
C ASP A 192 23.03 31.16 -17.25
N CYS A 193 21.72 31.17 -16.96
CA CYS A 193 20.78 32.15 -17.50
C CYS A 193 20.88 33.54 -16.84
N LEU A 194 21.61 33.65 -15.72
CA LEU A 194 21.82 34.87 -14.95
C LEU A 194 23.29 35.28 -14.83
N LYS A 195 24.18 34.66 -15.62
CA LYS A 195 25.55 35.15 -15.82
C LYS A 195 25.52 36.55 -16.41
N ASP A 196 26.36 37.45 -15.88
CA ASP A 196 26.52 38.82 -16.38
C ASP A 196 26.87 38.87 -17.89
N GLU A 197 27.44 37.80 -18.43
CA GLU A 197 27.75 37.61 -19.86
C GLU A 197 26.51 37.50 -20.77
N ASN A 198 25.38 37.01 -20.23
CA ASN A 198 24.12 36.78 -20.98
C ASN A 198 23.06 37.85 -20.71
N ILE A 199 23.25 38.70 -19.69
CA ILE A 199 22.33 39.80 -19.37
C ILE A 199 22.77 41.03 -20.21
N PRO A 200 21.91 41.59 -21.08
CA PRO A 200 22.23 42.82 -21.80
C PRO A 200 22.65 43.94 -20.84
N SER A 201 23.77 44.62 -21.13
CA SER A 201 24.37 45.62 -20.24
C SER A 201 23.33 46.66 -19.79
N VAL A 202 23.23 46.87 -18.47
CA VAL A 202 22.23 47.78 -17.88
C VAL A 202 22.67 49.25 -18.05
N ASP A 203 22.59 49.73 -19.29
CA ASP A 203 22.63 51.14 -19.63
C ASP A 203 21.25 51.63 -20.12
N ILE A 204 21.14 52.95 -20.26
CA ILE A 204 19.88 53.65 -20.57
C ILE A 204 19.40 53.40 -22.02
N TYR A 205 20.27 52.89 -22.89
CA TYR A 205 20.00 52.65 -24.31
C TYR A 205 19.64 51.19 -24.62
N ASN A 206 20.09 50.23 -23.80
CA ASN A 206 19.90 48.79 -24.04
C ASN A 206 18.60 48.20 -23.47
N LEU A 207 17.75 49.01 -22.84
CA LEU A 207 16.45 48.65 -22.24
C LEU A 207 15.54 47.79 -23.15
N LYS A 208 15.55 48.02 -24.46
CA LYS A 208 14.74 47.28 -25.43
C LYS A 208 15.21 45.82 -25.57
N SER A 209 16.52 45.59 -25.59
CA SER A 209 17.14 44.26 -25.62
C SER A 209 16.82 43.49 -24.34
N LEU A 210 16.89 44.18 -23.19
CA LEU A 210 16.53 43.64 -21.88
C LEU A 210 15.06 43.17 -21.84
N ASN A 211 14.13 43.99 -22.37
CA ASN A 211 12.71 43.64 -22.40
C ASN A 211 12.41 42.46 -23.33
N ILE A 212 13.04 42.40 -24.52
CA ILE A 212 12.91 41.27 -25.45
C ILE A 212 13.41 39.96 -24.82
N TYR A 213 14.54 40.01 -24.09
CA TYR A 213 15.06 38.86 -23.34
C TYR A 213 14.04 38.34 -22.31
N PHE A 214 13.49 39.23 -21.47
CA PHE A 214 12.51 38.85 -20.46
C PHE A 214 11.17 38.40 -21.06
N GLU A 215 10.66 39.01 -22.12
CA GLU A 215 9.45 38.57 -22.81
C GLU A 215 9.62 37.18 -23.45
N GLY A 216 10.77 36.90 -24.08
CA GLY A 216 11.08 35.58 -24.63
C GLY A 216 11.17 34.50 -23.56
N LEU A 217 11.84 34.80 -22.44
CA LEU A 217 11.95 33.92 -21.27
C LEU A 217 10.56 33.61 -20.67
N ILE A 218 9.76 34.65 -20.40
CA ILE A 218 8.42 34.53 -19.81
C ILE A 218 7.47 33.76 -20.74
N THR A 219 7.49 34.05 -22.05
CA THR A 219 6.64 33.35 -23.04
C THR A 219 6.98 31.87 -23.13
N THR A 220 8.27 31.54 -23.13
CA THR A 220 8.75 30.14 -23.15
C THR A 220 8.32 29.38 -21.89
N LEU A 221 8.42 30.02 -20.72
CA LEU A 221 7.97 29.45 -19.45
C LEU A 221 6.44 29.24 -19.42
N LEU A 222 5.65 30.23 -19.85
CA LEU A 222 4.18 30.16 -19.85
C LEU A 222 3.64 29.09 -20.82
N ASN A 223 4.20 28.98 -22.02
CA ASN A 223 3.81 27.96 -23.00
C ASN A 223 4.14 26.55 -22.48
N SER A 224 5.33 26.37 -21.92
CA SER A 224 5.76 25.11 -21.28
C SER A 224 4.84 24.74 -20.12
N LEU A 225 4.49 25.71 -19.26
CA LEU A 225 3.60 25.52 -18.13
C LEU A 225 2.20 25.09 -18.58
N SER A 226 1.63 25.72 -19.61
CA SER A 226 0.29 25.43 -20.15
C SER A 226 0.18 24.00 -20.72
N ALA A 227 1.17 23.58 -21.52
CA ALA A 227 1.25 22.21 -22.04
C ALA A 227 1.36 21.19 -20.90
N LEU A 228 2.25 21.46 -19.92
CA LEU A 228 2.47 20.59 -18.77
C LEU A 228 1.23 20.52 -17.86
N TYR A 229 0.49 21.63 -17.68
CA TYR A 229 -0.78 21.66 -16.94
C TYR A 229 -1.86 20.82 -17.63
N THR A 230 -1.99 20.95 -18.95
CA THR A 230 -2.96 20.18 -19.75
C THR A 230 -2.65 18.68 -19.69
N HIS A 231 -1.39 18.30 -19.92
CA HIS A 231 -0.93 16.91 -19.83
C HIS A 231 -1.06 16.34 -18.40
N ARG A 232 -0.71 17.11 -17.37
CA ARG A 232 -0.92 16.74 -15.95
C ARG A 232 -2.40 16.49 -15.65
N ASN A 233 -3.30 17.36 -16.11
CA ASN A 233 -4.73 17.22 -15.84
C ASN A 233 -5.34 16.01 -16.55
N VAL A 234 -4.93 15.69 -17.78
CA VAL A 234 -5.31 14.44 -18.46
C VAL A 234 -4.74 13.22 -17.72
N ALA A 235 -3.44 13.22 -17.40
CA ALA A 235 -2.77 12.10 -16.74
C ALA A 235 -3.26 11.81 -15.30
N LEU A 236 -3.84 12.81 -14.61
CA LEU A 236 -4.40 12.68 -13.25
C LEU A 236 -5.92 12.44 -13.23
N SER A 237 -6.65 12.68 -14.33
CA SER A 237 -8.13 12.51 -14.39
C SER A 237 -8.59 11.19 -15.00
N LEU A 238 -7.72 10.48 -15.72
CA LEU A 238 -8.04 9.16 -16.30
C LEU A 238 -7.99 8.05 -15.23
N GLY A 239 -9.09 7.28 -15.13
CA GLY A 239 -9.25 6.21 -14.15
C GLY A 239 -8.32 5.02 -14.35
N THR A 240 -8.19 4.19 -13.30
CA THR A 240 -7.24 3.07 -13.21
C THR A 240 -7.67 1.82 -14.00
N SER A 241 -8.05 1.96 -15.28
CA SER A 241 -8.51 0.86 -16.15
C SER A 241 -8.21 1.12 -17.63
N GLU A 242 -7.92 0.07 -18.40
CA GLU A 242 -7.39 0.13 -19.78
C GLU A 242 -8.43 0.47 -20.88
N LYS A 243 -9.42 1.31 -20.57
CA LYS A 243 -10.40 1.87 -21.54
C LYS A 243 -10.04 3.36 -21.76
N THR A 244 -10.21 3.98 -22.93
CA THR A 244 -11.37 3.90 -23.85
C THR A 244 -11.01 4.44 -25.25
N LYS A 245 -11.90 4.22 -26.24
CA LYS A 245 -11.91 4.73 -27.63
C LYS A 245 -10.85 4.14 -28.58
N LYS A 246 -11.26 3.96 -29.85
CA LYS A 246 -10.42 3.45 -30.94
C LYS A 246 -9.66 4.61 -31.59
N GLY A 247 -8.34 4.48 -31.73
CA GLY A 247 -7.59 5.25 -32.72
C GLY A 247 -7.92 4.80 -34.15
N GLN A 248 -7.43 5.54 -35.16
CA GLN A 248 -7.65 5.17 -36.56
C GLN A 248 -6.94 3.85 -36.92
N VAL A 249 -7.57 3.08 -37.80
CA VAL A 249 -7.03 1.82 -38.33
C VAL A 249 -6.00 2.12 -39.41
N LEU A 250 -4.78 1.61 -39.27
CA LEU A 250 -3.79 1.60 -40.34
C LEU A 250 -4.24 0.61 -41.44
N THR A 251 -4.21 1.04 -42.69
CA THR A 251 -4.53 0.18 -43.84
C THR A 251 -3.36 -0.75 -44.19
N ASP A 252 -3.68 -1.98 -44.60
CA ASP A 252 -2.71 -3.06 -44.85
C ASP A 252 -1.65 -2.68 -45.90
N ASN A 253 -0.48 -2.24 -45.43
CA ASN A 253 0.68 -1.93 -46.26
C ASN A 253 1.81 -2.93 -45.97
N ASN A 254 2.13 -3.78 -46.95
CA ASN A 254 3.13 -4.86 -46.89
C ASN A 254 4.56 -4.40 -46.51
N GLU A 255 4.84 -3.09 -46.46
CA GLU A 255 6.10 -2.50 -46.00
C GLU A 255 6.35 -2.72 -44.48
N TYR A 256 5.29 -2.80 -43.65
CA TYR A 256 5.39 -2.79 -42.17
C TYR A 256 4.69 -3.97 -41.48
N SER A 257 4.84 -5.19 -42.00
CA SER A 257 4.05 -6.35 -41.56
C SER A 257 4.24 -6.74 -40.09
N SER A 258 5.44 -6.61 -39.51
CA SER A 258 5.68 -7.00 -38.11
C SER A 258 5.03 -6.06 -37.09
N ASP A 259 4.88 -4.78 -37.42
CA ASP A 259 4.17 -3.80 -36.59
C ASP A 259 2.67 -4.16 -36.50
N ALA A 260 2.07 -4.66 -37.59
CA ALA A 260 0.69 -5.11 -37.62
C ALA A 260 0.47 -6.42 -36.83
N GLU A 261 1.45 -7.34 -36.82
CA GLU A 261 1.40 -8.54 -35.97
C GLU A 261 1.47 -8.17 -34.47
N ALA A 262 2.37 -7.24 -34.10
CA ALA A 262 2.44 -6.71 -32.74
C ALA A 262 1.16 -5.94 -32.33
N GLN A 263 0.54 -5.19 -33.25
CA GLN A 263 -0.76 -4.54 -33.01
C GLN A 263 -1.88 -5.56 -32.76
N LYS A 264 -1.93 -6.64 -33.54
CA LYS A 264 -2.93 -7.70 -33.39
C LYS A 264 -2.79 -8.45 -32.07
N ASP A 265 -1.57 -8.83 -31.70
CA ASP A 265 -1.33 -9.51 -30.42
C ASP A 265 -1.67 -8.58 -29.25
N GLY A 266 -1.21 -7.32 -29.29
CA GLY A 266 -1.54 -6.30 -28.29
C GLY A 266 -3.02 -5.95 -28.18
N ALA A 267 -3.79 -6.05 -29.28
CA ALA A 267 -5.25 -5.92 -29.25
C ALA A 267 -5.90 -7.09 -28.48
N SER A 268 -5.39 -8.31 -28.64
CA SER A 268 -5.85 -9.48 -27.87
C SER A 268 -5.54 -9.35 -26.37
N GLU A 269 -4.46 -8.67 -25.99
CA GLU A 269 -4.17 -8.34 -24.57
C GLU A 269 -5.25 -7.41 -23.99
N LEU A 270 -5.62 -6.36 -24.74
CA LEU A 270 -6.42 -5.24 -24.24
C LEU A 270 -7.94 -5.52 -24.32
N GLU A 271 -8.41 -6.28 -25.31
CA GLU A 271 -9.78 -6.82 -25.34
C GLU A 271 -10.09 -7.67 -24.11
N LYS A 272 -9.06 -8.32 -23.56
CA LYS A 272 -9.12 -9.16 -22.37
C LYS A 272 -9.09 -8.39 -21.04
N ALA A 273 -9.12 -7.06 -21.00
CA ALA A 273 -9.01 -6.30 -19.73
C ALA A 273 -10.34 -6.20 -18.93
N ALA A 274 -10.30 -6.51 -17.63
CA ALA A 274 -11.45 -6.49 -16.71
C ALA A 274 -11.22 -5.60 -15.48
N SER A 275 -12.29 -5.02 -14.92
CA SER A 275 -12.24 -4.13 -13.74
C SER A 275 -11.96 -4.87 -12.44
N PHE A 276 -11.28 -4.20 -11.49
CA PHE A 276 -10.78 -4.80 -10.25
C PHE A 276 -11.07 -3.93 -9.02
N THR A 277 -11.45 -4.58 -7.91
CA THR A 277 -11.55 -4.01 -6.55
C THR A 277 -10.41 -4.54 -5.68
N ARG A 278 -9.70 -3.64 -4.99
CA ARG A 278 -8.52 -3.96 -4.18
C ARG A 278 -8.86 -4.75 -2.91
N GLU A 279 -8.13 -5.85 -2.70
CA GLU A 279 -7.97 -6.50 -1.40
C GLU A 279 -6.47 -6.49 -1.04
N ASP A 280 -6.12 -6.08 0.19
CA ASP A 280 -4.78 -6.31 0.75
C ASP A 280 -4.80 -7.64 1.54
N SER A 281 -3.75 -8.48 1.41
CA SER A 281 -3.77 -9.84 2.00
C SER A 281 -2.53 -10.24 2.79
N ASP A 282 -1.52 -9.38 2.86
CA ASP A 282 -0.14 -9.70 3.27
C ASP A 282 0.02 -10.06 4.77
N GLU A 283 -1.08 -10.09 5.53
CA GLU A 283 -1.09 -10.45 6.96
C GLU A 283 -1.48 -11.92 7.23
N LYS A 284 -2.13 -12.61 6.27
CA LYS A 284 -2.61 -13.99 6.46
C LYS A 284 -1.48 -15.02 6.46
N ASP A 285 -0.50 -14.85 5.58
CA ASP A 285 0.59 -15.80 5.34
C ASP A 285 1.47 -16.05 6.58
N PHE A 286 1.61 -15.06 7.48
CA PHE A 286 2.34 -15.24 8.73
C PHE A 286 1.61 -16.14 9.74
N GLU A 287 0.26 -16.09 9.80
CA GLU A 287 -0.52 -16.95 10.71
C GLU A 287 -0.46 -18.44 10.33
N GLU A 288 -0.25 -18.74 9.05
CA GLU A 288 -0.09 -20.11 8.54
C GLU A 288 1.26 -20.67 9.00
N GLN A 289 2.35 -19.92 8.82
CA GLN A 289 3.71 -20.32 9.18
C GLN A 289 3.93 -20.42 10.71
N SER A 290 3.14 -19.72 11.53
CA SER A 290 3.21 -19.76 12.99
C SER A 290 2.28 -20.79 13.67
N SER A 291 1.61 -21.64 12.89
CA SER A 291 0.44 -22.41 13.37
C SER A 291 0.76 -23.61 14.26
N GLU A 292 1.74 -24.44 13.90
CA GLU A 292 2.05 -25.72 14.54
C GLU A 292 3.56 -26.04 14.53
N LEU A 293 4.09 -26.46 15.67
CA LEU A 293 5.41 -27.07 15.87
C LEU A 293 5.27 -28.59 15.97
N LYS A 294 6.21 -29.35 15.41
CA LYS A 294 6.23 -30.82 15.42
C LYS A 294 7.49 -31.31 16.14
N VAL A 295 7.34 -32.24 17.08
CA VAL A 295 8.48 -32.84 17.81
C VAL A 295 8.45 -34.37 17.68
N PRO A 296 9.51 -35.02 17.15
CA PRO A 296 9.58 -36.48 17.02
C PRO A 296 9.42 -37.20 18.37
N ALA A 297 8.72 -38.33 18.35
CA ALA A 297 8.46 -39.14 19.54
C ALA A 297 9.75 -39.73 20.15
N ASP A 298 10.79 -39.90 19.35
CA ASP A 298 12.07 -40.54 19.71
C ASP A 298 12.83 -39.80 20.84
N LYS A 299 12.47 -38.54 21.13
CA LYS A 299 13.02 -37.76 22.26
C LYS A 299 12.33 -38.06 23.60
N ILE A 300 11.25 -38.83 23.62
CA ILE A 300 10.48 -39.17 24.83
C ILE A 300 11.06 -40.45 25.45
N LYS A 301 11.60 -40.37 26.67
CA LYS A 301 11.98 -41.57 27.43
C LYS A 301 10.74 -42.33 27.94
N ALA A 302 10.35 -43.34 27.17
CA ALA A 302 9.58 -44.51 27.58
C ALA A 302 8.40 -44.30 28.57
N ALA A 303 7.28 -43.78 28.05
CA ALA A 303 5.94 -44.03 28.59
C ALA A 303 4.96 -44.26 27.43
N SER A 304 4.04 -45.21 27.56
CA SER A 304 3.14 -45.62 26.46
C SER A 304 1.97 -44.64 26.27
N VAL A 305 2.14 -43.69 25.35
CA VAL A 305 1.17 -42.61 25.05
C VAL A 305 -0.18 -43.12 24.48
N LYS A 306 -0.33 -44.42 24.19
CA LYS A 306 -1.52 -44.98 23.53
C LYS A 306 -2.79 -45.01 24.39
N ASP A 307 -2.65 -44.99 25.72
CA ASP A 307 -3.71 -45.43 26.63
C ASP A 307 -4.25 -44.34 27.59
N ASN A 308 -3.92 -43.05 27.38
CA ASN A 308 -4.44 -41.95 28.20
C ASN A 308 -5.38 -40.98 27.43
N PRO A 309 -6.70 -40.96 27.74
CA PRO A 309 -7.65 -40.03 27.13
C PRO A 309 -7.45 -38.55 27.49
N GLU A 310 -6.75 -38.23 28.59
CA GLU A 310 -6.71 -36.87 29.15
C GLU A 310 -5.58 -35.98 28.58
N GLY A 311 -4.70 -36.55 27.75
CA GLY A 311 -3.61 -35.83 27.08
C GLY A 311 -2.27 -35.88 27.82
N LEU A 312 -1.39 -34.91 27.49
CA LEU A 312 -0.03 -34.81 28.04
C LEU A 312 -0.02 -34.03 29.36
N THR A 313 0.70 -34.53 30.36
CA THR A 313 0.89 -33.79 31.63
C THR A 313 1.82 -32.59 31.44
N PRO A 314 1.75 -31.55 32.31
CA PRO A 314 2.69 -30.42 32.25
C PRO A 314 4.15 -30.86 32.31
N GLU A 315 4.48 -31.82 33.19
CA GLU A 315 5.83 -32.38 33.30
C GLU A 315 6.31 -33.06 32.01
N GLN A 316 5.42 -33.75 31.28
CA GLN A 316 5.75 -34.33 29.97
C GLN A 316 6.00 -33.24 28.93
N VAL A 317 5.20 -32.18 28.93
CA VAL A 317 5.37 -31.01 28.05
C VAL A 317 6.71 -30.32 28.30
N ASP A 318 7.03 -30.02 29.56
CA ASP A 318 8.27 -29.33 29.94
C ASP A 318 9.52 -30.18 29.65
N ASN A 319 9.49 -31.49 29.95
CA ASN A 319 10.58 -32.40 29.59
C ASN A 319 10.80 -32.46 28.07
N VAL A 320 9.75 -32.46 27.25
CA VAL A 320 9.86 -32.46 25.78
C VAL A 320 10.46 -31.14 25.27
N ILE A 321 10.05 -29.99 25.82
CA ILE A 321 10.56 -28.67 25.41
C ILE A 321 12.03 -28.51 25.81
N LEU A 322 12.38 -28.87 27.04
CA LEU A 322 13.73 -28.74 27.59
C LEU A 322 14.70 -29.82 27.04
N SER A 323 14.21 -30.92 26.47
CA SER A 323 15.04 -31.93 25.79
C SER A 323 15.84 -31.39 24.59
N GLY A 324 15.47 -30.20 24.09
CA GLY A 324 16.20 -29.51 23.03
C GLY A 324 17.24 -28.49 23.51
N CYS A 325 17.41 -28.27 24.82
CA CYS A 325 18.37 -27.27 25.31
C CYS A 325 19.82 -27.69 25.03
N THR A 326 20.60 -26.81 24.41
CA THR A 326 22.02 -27.03 24.06
C THR A 326 22.98 -26.76 25.21
N THR A 327 22.64 -25.82 26.10
CA THR A 327 23.44 -25.39 27.25
C THR A 327 22.68 -25.59 28.56
N ARG A 328 23.39 -25.71 29.69
CA ARG A 328 22.79 -25.90 31.03
C ARG A 328 22.40 -24.58 31.73
N ILE A 329 22.04 -23.55 30.97
CA ILE A 329 21.54 -22.29 31.55
C ILE A 329 20.23 -22.53 32.29
N LYS A 330 20.10 -21.97 33.50
CA LYS A 330 18.93 -22.08 34.38
C LYS A 330 17.98 -20.90 34.21
N SER A 331 18.44 -19.81 33.62
CA SER A 331 17.64 -18.62 33.33
C SER A 331 18.20 -17.82 32.15
N GLY A 332 17.34 -17.02 31.50
CA GLY A 332 17.77 -16.08 30.46
C GLY A 332 18.71 -14.97 30.97
N ALA A 333 18.77 -14.72 32.28
CA ALA A 333 19.71 -13.77 32.89
C ALA A 333 21.13 -14.34 32.99
N GLU A 334 21.25 -15.65 33.22
CA GLU A 334 22.53 -16.40 33.22
C GLU A 334 23.10 -16.42 31.79
N GLY A 335 22.29 -16.82 30.80
CA GLY A 335 22.66 -16.78 29.38
C GLY A 335 22.97 -15.37 28.87
N LEU A 336 22.22 -14.34 29.29
CA LEU A 336 22.57 -12.94 28.99
C LEU A 336 23.94 -12.56 29.56
N SER A 337 24.30 -13.05 30.75
CA SER A 337 25.59 -12.73 31.36
C SER A 337 26.77 -13.39 30.63
N GLU A 338 26.62 -14.64 30.20
CA GLU A 338 27.60 -15.37 29.38
C GLU A 338 27.76 -14.75 27.98
N VAL A 339 26.65 -14.36 27.34
CA VAL A 339 26.68 -13.61 26.09
C VAL A 339 27.29 -12.21 26.26
N THR A 340 27.06 -11.53 27.39
CA THR A 340 27.61 -10.17 27.61
C THR A 340 29.13 -10.18 27.72
N SER A 341 29.75 -11.18 28.34
CA SER A 341 31.22 -11.30 28.36
C SER A 341 31.78 -11.65 26.97
N LEU A 342 31.18 -12.60 26.27
CA LEU A 342 31.56 -12.94 24.88
C LEU A 342 31.47 -11.72 23.94
N LEU A 343 30.41 -10.92 24.07
CA LEU A 343 30.21 -9.71 23.27
C LEU A 343 31.17 -8.57 23.66
N LYS A 344 31.45 -8.36 24.95
CA LYS A 344 32.46 -7.36 25.37
C LYS A 344 33.86 -7.71 24.85
N ASN A 345 34.24 -8.99 24.82
CA ASN A 345 35.48 -9.44 24.19
C ASN A 345 35.49 -9.15 22.66
N SER A 346 34.36 -9.29 21.96
CA SER A 346 34.26 -8.89 20.54
C SER A 346 34.42 -7.38 20.32
N ALA A 347 34.00 -6.56 21.29
CA ALA A 347 34.11 -5.10 21.23
C ALA A 347 35.55 -4.59 21.36
N GLU A 348 36.45 -5.39 21.94
CA GLU A 348 37.86 -5.06 22.10
C GLU A 348 38.68 -5.47 20.86
N GLU A 349 38.29 -6.54 20.17
CA GLU A 349 38.94 -7.01 18.94
C GLU A 349 38.54 -6.22 17.67
N ILE A 350 37.42 -5.50 17.68
CA ILE A 350 36.83 -4.85 16.47
C ILE A 350 36.85 -3.31 16.54
N LYS A 351 37.73 -2.73 17.37
CA LYS A 351 37.98 -1.27 17.36
C LYS A 351 39.02 -0.89 16.31
N ASN A 352 38.57 -0.39 15.16
CA ASN A 352 39.30 0.59 14.34
C ASN A 352 38.31 1.48 13.57
N ASP A 353 38.82 2.66 13.21
CA ASP A 353 38.21 3.80 12.50
C ASP A 353 36.69 3.86 12.27
N THR A 354 36.04 4.76 13.03
CA THR A 354 34.88 5.51 12.56
C THR A 354 35.31 6.78 11.82
N SER A 355 36.04 6.63 10.70
CA SER A 355 36.36 7.74 9.79
C SER A 355 35.35 7.84 8.65
N SER A 356 34.87 9.05 8.37
CA SER A 356 33.78 9.33 7.42
C SER A 356 34.07 8.97 5.96
N LEU A 357 33.17 8.24 5.31
CA LEU A 357 33.03 8.25 3.85
C LEU A 357 31.88 9.18 3.41
N ASN A 358 32.24 10.44 3.14
CA ASN A 358 31.41 11.36 2.36
C ASN A 358 31.65 11.11 0.86
N GLU A 359 30.99 10.11 0.26
CA GLU A 359 30.99 9.96 -1.20
C GLU A 359 29.93 10.84 -1.87
N THR A 360 30.39 12.03 -2.27
CA THR A 360 30.11 12.68 -3.56
C THR A 360 28.71 12.52 -4.17
N LEU A 361 27.95 13.62 -4.16
CA LEU A 361 26.83 13.88 -5.06
C LEU A 361 27.18 13.50 -6.52
N ARG A 362 26.51 12.48 -7.07
CA ARG A 362 26.43 12.32 -8.53
C ARG A 362 25.58 13.45 -9.09
N LYS A 363 26.13 14.21 -10.05
CA LYS A 363 25.38 15.24 -10.77
C LYS A 363 24.15 14.62 -11.43
N GLU A 364 22.97 15.15 -11.13
CA GLU A 364 21.76 14.82 -11.86
C GLU A 364 21.84 15.39 -13.29
N LYS A 365 21.05 14.80 -14.21
CA LYS A 365 20.83 15.36 -15.55
C LYS A 365 19.42 15.91 -15.62
N HIS A 366 19.26 17.09 -16.21
CA HIS A 366 17.98 17.78 -16.34
C HIS A 366 17.84 18.29 -17.78
N TYR A 367 16.65 18.12 -18.37
CA TYR A 367 16.37 18.50 -19.75
C TYR A 367 14.88 18.87 -19.91
N VAL A 368 14.57 19.97 -20.63
CA VAL A 368 13.23 20.32 -21.14
C VAL A 368 13.30 20.74 -22.63
N SER A 369 12.33 20.34 -23.46
CA SER A 369 12.16 20.72 -24.89
C SER A 369 10.72 20.45 -25.36
N THR A 370 10.38 20.96 -26.53
CA THR A 370 9.03 21.24 -27.02
C THR A 370 8.83 20.89 -28.51
N THR A 371 9.75 20.11 -29.11
CA THR A 371 9.80 19.90 -30.58
C THR A 371 8.73 18.94 -31.12
N SER A 372 8.21 19.22 -32.32
CA SER A 372 7.15 18.44 -32.95
C SER A 372 7.66 17.22 -33.74
N GLY A 373 6.93 16.10 -33.62
CA GLY A 373 7.36 14.77 -34.11
C GLY A 373 7.28 14.51 -35.62
N ASN A 374 6.95 15.53 -36.42
CA ASN A 374 7.02 15.46 -37.89
C ASN A 374 8.41 15.83 -38.45
N THR A 375 9.37 16.17 -37.60
CA THR A 375 10.75 16.47 -38.01
C THR A 375 11.55 15.20 -38.28
N VAL A 376 12.41 15.24 -39.32
CA VAL A 376 13.35 14.15 -39.64
C VAL A 376 14.70 14.45 -39.00
N ALA A 377 15.17 13.57 -38.10
CA ALA A 377 16.43 13.74 -37.37
C ALA A 377 17.67 13.52 -38.28
N GLY A 378 17.54 12.62 -39.25
CA GLY A 378 18.62 12.24 -40.16
C GLY A 378 18.30 10.99 -40.97
N ILE A 379 19.32 10.40 -41.56
CA ILE A 379 19.23 9.18 -42.37
C ILE A 379 20.16 8.08 -41.83
N ILE A 380 19.75 6.82 -41.99
CA ILE A 380 20.51 5.63 -41.58
C ILE A 380 20.91 4.82 -42.81
N SER A 381 22.19 4.46 -42.87
CA SER A 381 22.79 3.67 -43.95
C SER A 381 23.83 2.67 -43.43
N PHE A 382 24.21 1.70 -44.26
CA PHE A 382 25.27 0.74 -43.94
C PHE A 382 26.63 1.44 -43.87
N GLY A 383 27.36 1.26 -42.76
CA GLY A 383 28.66 1.91 -42.52
C GLY A 383 29.88 1.02 -42.78
N GLY A 384 29.68 -0.22 -43.25
CA GLY A 384 30.78 -1.16 -43.49
C GLY A 384 31.48 -0.98 -44.84
N LYS A 385 32.58 -1.73 -45.02
CA LYS A 385 33.31 -1.83 -46.29
C LYS A 385 32.41 -2.44 -47.38
N GLN A 386 32.74 -2.19 -48.65
CA GLN A 386 31.83 -2.40 -49.79
C GLN A 386 31.44 -3.87 -50.10
N ASP A 387 32.20 -4.83 -49.56
CA ASP A 387 31.97 -6.26 -49.69
C ASP A 387 31.39 -6.81 -48.38
N ILE A 388 30.23 -7.48 -48.45
CA ILE A 388 29.51 -8.06 -47.31
C ILE A 388 29.49 -9.58 -47.45
N THR A 389 30.03 -10.32 -46.47
CA THR A 389 30.04 -11.79 -46.50
C THR A 389 28.74 -12.35 -45.91
N MET A 390 27.96 -13.12 -46.69
CA MET A 390 26.68 -13.73 -46.30
C MET A 390 26.58 -15.17 -46.83
N TYR A 391 25.58 -15.94 -46.40
CA TYR A 391 25.26 -17.21 -47.06
C TYR A 391 24.44 -16.95 -48.35
N CYS A 392 24.78 -17.64 -49.43
CA CYS A 392 24.07 -17.53 -50.70
C CYS A 392 23.34 -18.84 -50.98
N GLU A 393 22.00 -18.79 -50.95
CA GLU A 393 21.11 -19.94 -51.19
C GLU A 393 21.40 -20.60 -52.54
N GLU A 394 21.51 -19.80 -53.61
CA GLU A 394 21.85 -20.22 -54.98
C GLU A 394 23.26 -20.85 -55.11
N CYS A 395 24.14 -20.67 -54.12
CA CYS A 395 25.46 -21.31 -54.07
C CYS A 395 25.56 -22.44 -53.04
N GLY A 396 24.57 -22.61 -52.16
CA GLY A 396 24.64 -23.52 -51.00
C GLY A 396 25.79 -23.25 -50.02
N CYS A 397 26.36 -22.03 -49.99
CA CYS A 397 27.53 -21.72 -49.15
C CYS A 397 27.75 -20.21 -48.92
N GLN A 398 28.65 -19.88 -47.99
CA GLN A 398 29.11 -18.51 -47.71
C GLN A 398 29.80 -17.89 -48.93
N ARG A 399 29.39 -16.67 -49.31
CA ARG A 399 29.92 -15.87 -50.44
C ARG A 399 30.03 -14.40 -50.05
N ASP A 400 30.87 -13.68 -50.79
CA ASP A 400 30.97 -12.22 -50.66
C ASP A 400 30.00 -11.53 -51.63
N PHE A 401 29.39 -10.45 -51.16
CA PHE A 401 28.35 -9.71 -51.86
C PHE A 401 28.76 -8.25 -52.04
N LYS A 402 28.67 -7.77 -53.29
CA LYS A 402 28.94 -6.37 -53.63
C LYS A 402 27.69 -5.52 -53.55
N TYR A 403 27.80 -4.37 -52.91
CA TYR A 403 26.74 -3.37 -52.86
C TYR A 403 26.45 -2.78 -54.26
N LEU A 404 25.18 -2.74 -54.66
CA LEU A 404 24.77 -2.21 -55.98
C LEU A 404 24.49 -0.70 -55.99
N HIS A 405 24.82 0.03 -54.90
CA HIS A 405 24.62 1.48 -54.76
C HIS A 405 23.17 1.98 -55.02
N LYS A 406 22.18 1.07 -54.92
CA LYS A 406 20.79 1.27 -55.35
C LYS A 406 19.79 1.02 -54.21
N ASN A 407 19.23 2.10 -53.67
CA ASN A 407 18.20 2.04 -52.63
C ASN A 407 16.86 1.58 -53.23
N LYS A 408 16.40 0.37 -52.87
CA LYS A 408 15.16 -0.23 -53.40
C LYS A 408 13.92 0.47 -52.84
N ARG A 409 13.85 0.65 -51.52
CA ARG A 409 12.85 1.45 -50.79
C ARG A 409 13.52 2.27 -49.70
N ILE A 410 12.88 3.37 -49.30
CA ILE A 410 13.25 4.14 -48.11
C ILE A 410 12.14 3.92 -47.08
N ASN A 411 12.52 3.30 -45.96
CA ASN A 411 11.65 3.09 -44.82
C ASN A 411 11.74 4.30 -43.88
N GLU A 412 10.82 4.35 -42.92
CA GLU A 412 10.72 5.38 -41.91
C GLU A 412 10.70 4.73 -40.54
N THR A 413 11.58 5.19 -39.65
CA THR A 413 11.73 4.65 -38.29
C THR A 413 11.56 5.79 -37.30
N LEU A 414 10.60 5.66 -36.39
CA LEU A 414 10.41 6.51 -35.23
C LEU A 414 11.51 6.23 -34.20
N THR A 415 12.15 7.29 -33.73
CA THR A 415 13.13 7.23 -32.64
C THR A 415 12.80 8.30 -31.60
N ALA A 416 13.08 7.98 -30.34
CA ALA A 416 13.42 9.02 -29.38
C ALA A 416 14.69 9.74 -29.90
N ASP A 417 14.65 11.07 -29.98
CA ASP A 417 15.78 11.91 -30.36
C ASP A 417 15.89 13.13 -29.42
N GLY A 418 17.09 13.68 -29.32
CA GLY A 418 17.44 14.73 -28.39
C GLY A 418 17.28 14.31 -26.93
N SER A 419 17.51 15.26 -26.03
CA SER A 419 17.60 15.01 -24.60
C SER A 419 16.26 14.75 -23.89
N LEU A 420 15.15 14.70 -24.64
CA LEU A 420 13.78 14.55 -24.12
C LEU A 420 12.93 13.47 -24.74
N GLN A 421 13.51 12.62 -25.59
CA GLN A 421 12.79 11.48 -26.17
C GLN A 421 11.62 11.93 -27.07
N SER A 422 11.66 13.17 -27.57
CA SER A 422 10.75 13.67 -28.61
C SER A 422 10.81 12.73 -29.81
N ILE A 423 9.64 12.30 -30.31
CA ILE A 423 9.60 11.26 -31.33
C ILE A 423 9.88 11.88 -32.70
N ARG A 424 11.10 11.72 -33.20
CA ARG A 424 11.48 12.13 -34.55
C ARG A 424 11.49 10.95 -35.52
N LYS A 425 11.42 11.27 -36.81
CA LYS A 425 11.49 10.29 -37.91
C LYS A 425 12.92 10.18 -38.42
N VAL A 426 13.37 8.96 -38.74
CA VAL A 426 14.67 8.67 -39.35
C VAL A 426 14.43 7.89 -40.63
N LEU A 427 15.06 8.31 -41.74
CA LEU A 427 14.89 7.63 -43.03
C LEU A 427 15.93 6.53 -43.21
N THR A 428 15.48 5.29 -43.34
CA THR A 428 16.36 4.12 -43.34
C THR A 428 16.34 3.46 -44.73
N SER A 429 17.50 3.26 -45.36
CA SER A 429 17.55 2.77 -46.75
C SER A 429 17.62 1.25 -46.84
N VAL A 430 16.65 0.59 -47.49
CA VAL A 430 16.79 -0.82 -47.88
C VAL A 430 17.59 -0.90 -49.18
N GLN A 431 18.65 -1.69 -49.14
CA GLN A 431 19.69 -1.75 -50.16
C GLN A 431 19.63 -3.06 -50.93
N LEU A 432 20.26 -3.09 -52.10
CA LEU A 432 20.44 -4.31 -52.92
C LEU A 432 21.93 -4.66 -53.00
N VAL A 433 22.22 -5.94 -52.81
CA VAL A 433 23.56 -6.52 -52.98
C VAL A 433 23.53 -7.63 -54.01
N ARG A 434 24.71 -8.01 -54.52
CA ARG A 434 24.89 -9.08 -55.51
C ARG A 434 25.98 -10.06 -55.08
N CYS A 435 25.68 -11.36 -55.09
CA CYS A 435 26.67 -12.41 -54.88
C CYS A 435 27.77 -12.32 -55.95
N CYS A 436 29.03 -12.22 -55.53
CA CYS A 436 30.16 -12.10 -56.46
C CYS A 436 30.40 -13.38 -57.30
N THR A 437 29.81 -14.52 -56.93
CA THR A 437 30.01 -15.81 -57.60
C THR A 437 28.88 -16.15 -58.57
N CYS A 438 27.61 -16.19 -58.13
CA CYS A 438 26.48 -16.55 -58.99
C CYS A 438 25.69 -15.35 -59.57
N GLY A 439 25.97 -14.12 -59.13
CA GLY A 439 25.26 -12.93 -59.59
C GLY A 439 23.84 -12.74 -59.06
N ALA A 440 23.35 -13.64 -58.21
CA ALA A 440 22.06 -13.52 -57.52
C ALA A 440 21.99 -12.25 -56.65
N GLN A 441 20.79 -11.65 -56.54
CA GLN A 441 20.59 -10.35 -55.88
C GLN A 441 19.64 -10.47 -54.69
N TYR A 442 20.06 -9.93 -53.56
CA TYR A 442 19.34 -9.97 -52.29
C TYR A 442 19.07 -8.55 -51.78
N GLU A 443 18.00 -8.37 -51.02
CA GLU A 443 17.81 -7.17 -50.20
C GLU A 443 18.64 -7.28 -48.92
N ILE A 444 19.14 -6.15 -48.40
CA ILE A 444 19.52 -6.05 -46.99
C ILE A 444 18.83 -4.85 -46.35
N ASN A 445 18.30 -5.07 -45.15
CA ASN A 445 17.50 -4.18 -44.35
C ASN A 445 18.36 -3.43 -43.32
N PRO A 446 18.13 -2.14 -43.05
CA PRO A 446 18.73 -1.42 -41.92
C PRO A 446 18.58 -2.11 -40.55
N ALA A 447 17.57 -2.97 -40.38
CA ALA A 447 17.43 -3.78 -39.18
C ALA A 447 18.50 -4.88 -39.04
N GLU A 448 19.04 -5.38 -40.15
CA GLU A 448 20.02 -6.48 -40.22
C GLU A 448 21.47 -5.97 -40.08
N PHE A 449 21.70 -4.66 -39.96
CA PHE A 449 23.02 -4.07 -39.78
C PHE A 449 23.40 -3.86 -38.31
N THR A 450 24.71 -3.95 -38.05
CA THR A 450 25.38 -3.68 -36.78
C THR A 450 26.33 -2.49 -36.92
N GLN A 451 27.12 -2.45 -38.00
CA GLN A 451 27.87 -1.28 -38.44
C GLN A 451 26.98 -0.35 -39.28
N VAL A 452 26.62 0.78 -38.69
CA VAL A 452 25.60 1.71 -39.16
C VAL A 452 26.15 3.13 -39.13
N SER A 453 25.93 3.88 -40.20
CA SER A 453 26.23 5.31 -40.30
C SER A 453 24.94 6.11 -40.22
N PHE A 454 24.90 7.10 -39.32
CA PHE A 454 23.83 8.09 -39.18
C PHE A 454 24.30 9.44 -39.72
N THR A 455 23.57 10.00 -40.68
CA THR A 455 23.90 11.28 -41.33
C THR A 455 22.82 12.33 -41.08
N ARG A 456 23.23 13.53 -40.66
CA ARG A 456 22.37 14.68 -40.30
C ARG A 456 22.95 16.00 -40.84
N ASN A 457 22.11 17.02 -41.01
CA ASN A 457 22.55 18.35 -41.50
C ASN A 457 22.99 19.24 -40.32
N SER A 458 24.13 19.95 -40.44
CA SER A 458 24.65 20.82 -39.36
C SER A 458 23.73 21.99 -38.96
N VAL A 459 22.69 22.30 -39.75
CA VAL A 459 21.70 23.33 -39.39
C VAL A 459 20.91 22.93 -38.13
N SER A 460 20.90 21.64 -37.72
CA SER A 460 20.41 21.21 -36.40
C SER A 460 21.48 21.21 -35.29
N GLN A 461 22.72 21.61 -35.59
CA GLN A 461 23.85 21.68 -34.67
C GLN A 461 24.03 23.08 -34.04
N VAL A 462 23.41 24.12 -34.63
CA VAL A 462 23.32 25.48 -34.07
C VAL A 462 22.63 25.51 -32.69
N GLU A 463 21.89 24.46 -32.34
CA GLU A 463 21.30 24.26 -31.00
C GLU A 463 22.22 23.50 -30.01
N ASN A 464 23.43 23.05 -30.39
CA ASN A 464 24.27 22.19 -29.53
C ASN A 464 25.80 22.38 -29.59
N SER A 465 26.43 22.95 -30.63
CA SER A 465 27.87 23.26 -30.58
C SER A 465 28.27 24.44 -31.47
N ASP A 466 29.47 24.97 -31.18
CA ASP A 466 30.27 25.84 -32.04
C ASP A 466 29.77 27.27 -32.27
N ASN A 467 29.70 28.03 -31.18
CA ASN A 467 29.89 29.49 -31.20
C ASN A 467 31.17 29.91 -30.44
N ALA A 468 32.20 29.04 -30.51
CA ALA A 468 33.53 29.28 -30.00
C ALA A 468 34.50 29.48 -31.19
N SER A 469 35.20 30.62 -31.20
CA SER A 469 36.06 31.15 -32.28
C SER A 469 35.33 31.68 -33.53
N ASN A 470 35.80 32.84 -34.01
CA ASN A 470 35.50 33.50 -35.30
C ASN A 470 34.21 34.34 -35.44
N ALA A 471 34.03 35.31 -34.54
CA ALA A 471 33.08 36.43 -34.72
C ALA A 471 33.82 37.79 -34.83
N SER A 472 34.63 37.97 -35.88
CA SER A 472 35.37 39.23 -36.14
C SER A 472 35.12 39.77 -37.56
N GLY A 473 33.97 40.44 -37.75
CA GLY A 473 33.71 41.31 -38.90
C GLY A 473 32.68 40.80 -39.91
N ALA A 474 31.44 41.25 -39.77
CA ALA A 474 30.44 41.36 -40.84
C ALA A 474 29.52 42.57 -40.54
N SER A 475 29.03 43.27 -41.57
CA SER A 475 28.40 44.59 -41.45
C SER A 475 26.86 44.58 -41.39
N SER A 476 26.27 45.74 -41.06
CA SER A 476 24.90 45.92 -40.55
C SER A 476 23.73 45.71 -41.53
N GLU A 477 23.96 45.18 -42.73
CA GLU A 477 22.90 45.05 -43.76
C GLU A 477 21.98 43.83 -43.57
N HIS A 478 22.40 42.83 -42.78
CA HIS A 478 21.60 41.61 -42.57
C HIS A 478 20.37 41.79 -41.65
N VAL A 479 20.31 42.87 -40.85
CA VAL A 479 19.30 43.00 -39.78
C VAL A 479 17.89 43.31 -40.33
N GLN A 480 17.76 43.98 -41.48
CA GLN A 480 16.46 44.35 -42.04
C GLN A 480 15.72 43.18 -42.75
N ASN A 481 16.45 42.26 -43.39
CA ASN A 481 15.85 41.08 -44.04
C ASN A 481 15.12 40.15 -43.06
N ILE A 482 15.60 40.05 -41.82
CA ILE A 482 15.07 39.09 -40.83
C ILE A 482 13.63 39.45 -40.43
N SER A 483 13.28 40.74 -40.33
CA SER A 483 11.91 41.17 -39.98
C SER A 483 10.87 40.86 -41.06
N GLU A 484 11.23 40.94 -42.35
CA GLU A 484 10.29 40.66 -43.44
C GLU A 484 10.06 39.15 -43.59
N ILE A 485 11.14 38.36 -43.52
CA ILE A 485 11.07 36.88 -43.53
C ILE A 485 10.18 36.34 -42.39
N HIS A 486 10.26 36.94 -41.19
CA HIS A 486 9.45 36.50 -40.06
C HIS A 486 7.95 36.82 -40.24
N SER A 487 7.63 37.95 -40.89
CA SER A 487 6.25 38.31 -41.25
C SER A 487 5.65 37.33 -42.27
N GLU A 488 6.41 36.95 -43.31
CA GLU A 488 5.97 35.96 -44.29
C GLU A 488 5.76 34.57 -43.67
N LEU A 489 6.67 34.12 -42.79
CA LEU A 489 6.54 32.82 -42.12
C LEU A 489 5.27 32.73 -41.27
N VAL A 490 4.92 33.78 -40.52
CA VAL A 490 3.69 33.82 -39.71
C VAL A 490 2.43 33.84 -40.59
N GLN A 491 2.43 34.59 -41.70
CA GLN A 491 1.32 34.56 -42.65
C GLN A 491 1.17 33.20 -43.37
N ASN A 492 2.28 32.53 -43.67
CA ASN A 492 2.24 31.24 -44.35
C ASN A 492 1.75 30.11 -43.43
N ALA A 493 2.14 30.11 -42.15
CA ALA A 493 1.60 29.18 -41.15
C ALA A 493 0.06 29.26 -41.06
N SER A 494 -0.49 30.49 -41.01
CA SER A 494 -1.95 30.71 -40.96
C SER A 494 -2.69 30.30 -42.25
N LYS A 495 -2.00 30.28 -43.41
CA LYS A 495 -2.55 29.79 -44.69
C LYS A 495 -2.57 28.25 -44.75
N THR A 496 -1.57 27.57 -44.19
CA THR A 496 -1.53 26.09 -44.13
C THR A 496 -2.66 25.49 -43.30
N ASP A 497 -3.05 26.10 -42.18
CA ASP A 497 -4.17 25.58 -41.36
C ASP A 497 -5.51 25.63 -42.09
N LYS A 498 -5.72 26.58 -43.01
CA LYS A 498 -6.93 26.62 -43.85
C LYS A 498 -6.92 25.54 -44.92
N THR A 499 -5.80 25.38 -45.65
CA THR A 499 -5.68 24.34 -46.69
C THR A 499 -5.74 22.93 -46.11
N ALA A 500 -5.21 22.71 -44.91
CA ALA A 500 -5.35 21.44 -44.20
C ALA A 500 -6.82 21.10 -43.92
N ASN A 501 -7.59 22.04 -43.36
CA ASN A 501 -9.01 21.82 -43.06
C ASN A 501 -9.89 21.67 -44.32
N GLU A 502 -9.62 22.42 -45.38
CA GLU A 502 -10.33 22.26 -46.66
C GLU A 502 -10.04 20.90 -47.31
N SER A 503 -8.78 20.40 -47.24
CA SER A 503 -8.41 19.07 -47.74
C SER A 503 -9.11 17.92 -47.00
N ALA A 504 -9.42 18.10 -45.71
CA ALA A 504 -10.13 17.11 -44.90
C ALA A 504 -11.64 17.05 -45.23
N LEU A 505 -12.23 18.13 -45.73
CA LEU A 505 -13.66 18.21 -46.06
C LEU A 505 -13.96 17.77 -47.51
N ALA A 506 -13.04 18.00 -48.45
CA ALA A 506 -13.19 17.64 -49.86
C ALA A 506 -13.15 16.12 -50.15
N GLY A 507 -12.83 15.28 -49.15
CA GLY A 507 -12.74 13.82 -49.29
C GLY A 507 -14.08 13.08 -49.45
N THR A 508 -15.21 13.78 -49.50
CA THR A 508 -16.55 13.19 -49.65
C THR A 508 -17.24 13.77 -50.89
N LEU A 509 -17.74 12.89 -51.77
CA LEU A 509 -18.33 13.18 -53.10
C LEU A 509 -17.31 13.59 -54.18
N HIS A 510 -16.90 12.64 -55.01
CA HIS A 510 -17.12 12.72 -56.47
C HIS A 510 -16.92 11.35 -57.14
N SER A 511 -17.83 11.01 -58.05
CA SER A 511 -17.76 9.84 -58.93
C SER A 511 -17.48 10.29 -60.37
N GLY A 512 -16.41 9.80 -61.01
CA GLY A 512 -16.17 10.08 -62.43
C GLY A 512 -14.84 9.57 -62.99
N SER A 513 -14.96 8.72 -64.03
CA SER A 513 -13.98 8.41 -65.10
C SER A 513 -12.54 7.97 -64.77
N ASP A 514 -12.14 6.84 -65.36
CA ASP A 514 -10.80 6.27 -65.27
C ASP A 514 -9.71 7.02 -66.09
N ALA A 515 -8.69 7.53 -65.40
CA ALA A 515 -7.30 7.65 -65.89
C ALA A 515 -6.33 7.87 -64.70
N ASP A 516 -5.06 7.46 -64.85
CA ASP A 516 -3.90 7.82 -64.00
C ASP A 516 -3.99 7.63 -62.47
N SER A 517 -4.44 6.45 -62.01
CA SER A 517 -4.40 6.04 -60.60
C SER A 517 -3.02 5.58 -60.11
N VAL A 518 -2.06 6.52 -60.00
CA VAL A 518 -0.77 6.26 -59.30
C VAL A 518 -1.03 6.00 -57.81
N SER A 519 -0.68 4.82 -57.30
CA SER A 519 -0.96 4.46 -55.90
C SER A 519 -0.22 5.36 -54.89
N ASN A 520 -0.91 5.72 -53.80
CA ASN A 520 -0.38 6.60 -52.75
C ASN A 520 0.98 6.14 -52.20
N THR A 521 1.19 4.83 -52.05
CA THR A 521 2.45 4.23 -51.58
C THR A 521 3.63 4.58 -52.51
N ALA A 522 3.42 4.66 -53.82
CA ALA A 522 4.44 5.06 -54.78
C ALA A 522 4.79 6.55 -54.68
N ILE A 523 3.82 7.41 -54.35
CA ILE A 523 4.04 8.84 -54.11
C ILE A 523 4.86 9.04 -52.82
N VAL A 524 4.49 8.37 -51.73
CA VAL A 524 5.23 8.39 -50.45
C VAL A 524 6.68 7.92 -50.63
N GLN A 525 6.91 6.81 -51.34
CA GLN A 525 8.27 6.32 -51.62
C GLN A 525 9.09 7.27 -52.51
N ARG A 526 8.47 8.03 -53.43
CA ARG A 526 9.17 9.10 -54.19
C ARG A 526 9.58 10.25 -53.27
N ASN A 527 8.68 10.71 -52.40
CA ASN A 527 8.95 11.81 -51.47
C ASN A 527 10.05 11.46 -50.46
N ARG A 528 10.01 10.27 -49.84
CA ARG A 528 11.10 9.78 -48.97
C ARG A 528 12.44 9.69 -49.70
N LYS A 529 12.45 9.24 -50.97
CA LYS A 529 13.67 9.20 -51.81
C LYS A 529 14.20 10.59 -52.19
N LYS A 530 13.35 11.61 -52.32
CA LYS A 530 13.78 13.00 -52.50
C LYS A 530 14.45 13.54 -51.24
N LEU A 531 13.79 13.40 -50.07
CA LEU A 531 14.30 13.91 -48.80
C LEU A 531 15.59 13.20 -48.35
N TYR A 532 15.69 11.87 -48.53
CA TYR A 532 16.91 11.11 -48.26
C TYR A 532 18.11 11.63 -49.09
N ARG A 533 17.90 11.96 -50.37
CA ARG A 533 18.95 12.54 -51.22
C ARG A 533 19.32 13.96 -50.80
N GLN A 534 18.36 14.76 -50.34
CA GLN A 534 18.60 16.12 -49.86
C GLN A 534 19.51 16.10 -48.62
N ILE A 535 19.17 15.32 -47.58
CA ILE A 535 19.98 15.19 -46.37
C ILE A 535 21.39 14.67 -46.72
N ARG A 536 21.48 13.60 -47.52
CA ARG A 536 22.78 12.99 -47.90
C ARG A 536 23.70 13.94 -48.67
N ASN A 537 23.15 14.88 -49.44
CA ASN A 537 23.91 15.74 -50.34
C ASN A 537 24.01 17.19 -49.84
N THR A 538 23.61 17.48 -48.60
CA THR A 538 23.86 18.79 -47.97
C THR A 538 25.37 18.94 -47.77
N GLN A 539 25.93 20.13 -48.01
CA GLN A 539 27.39 20.34 -47.87
C GLN A 539 27.85 20.13 -46.42
N ASP A 540 26.98 20.43 -45.47
CA ASP A 540 27.22 20.38 -44.03
C ASP A 540 26.67 19.08 -43.38
N ALA A 541 26.71 17.96 -44.12
CA ALA A 541 26.20 16.68 -43.66
C ALA A 541 27.19 15.94 -42.73
N VAL A 542 26.99 16.05 -41.42
CA VAL A 542 27.75 15.30 -40.39
C VAL A 542 27.34 13.83 -40.42
N THR A 543 28.31 12.91 -40.37
CA THR A 543 28.06 11.46 -40.37
C THR A 543 28.81 10.75 -39.25
N ASP A 544 28.05 10.19 -38.32
CA ASP A 544 28.53 9.44 -37.15
C ASP A 544 28.36 7.92 -37.36
N ASN A 545 29.23 7.09 -36.77
CA ASN A 545 29.24 5.63 -36.97
C ASN A 545 29.02 4.85 -35.66
N SER A 546 28.23 3.77 -35.69
CA SER A 546 27.99 2.90 -34.54
C SER A 546 29.21 2.07 -34.11
N LEU A 547 30.02 1.67 -35.09
CA LEU A 547 31.22 0.85 -34.93
C LEU A 547 32.35 1.45 -35.78
N PRO A 548 33.37 2.11 -35.18
CA PRO A 548 34.60 2.49 -35.87
C PRO A 548 35.39 1.24 -36.26
N SER A 549 36.36 1.37 -37.18
CA SER A 549 37.07 0.21 -37.74
C SER A 549 38.16 -0.39 -36.86
N GLU A 550 38.51 0.24 -35.74
CA GLU A 550 39.58 -0.18 -34.82
C GLU A 550 39.00 -0.57 -33.46
N ASN A 551 39.53 -1.65 -32.87
CA ASN A 551 39.15 -2.17 -31.54
C ASN A 551 37.65 -2.39 -31.31
N ALA A 552 36.87 -2.58 -32.39
CA ALA A 552 35.40 -2.73 -32.36
C ALA A 552 34.90 -3.99 -31.64
N PHE A 553 35.74 -5.02 -31.51
CA PHE A 553 35.39 -6.31 -30.92
C PHE A 553 36.42 -6.74 -29.87
N ILE A 554 35.90 -7.31 -28.78
CA ILE A 554 36.64 -8.04 -27.76
C ILE A 554 36.62 -9.52 -28.14
N HIS A 555 37.78 -10.17 -28.05
CA HIS A 555 37.97 -11.58 -28.36
C HIS A 555 38.47 -12.31 -27.11
N GLU A 556 37.65 -13.21 -26.56
CA GLU A 556 38.02 -14.08 -25.43
C GLU A 556 38.11 -15.54 -25.90
N GLU A 557 39.08 -16.28 -25.38
CA GLU A 557 39.23 -17.69 -25.73
C GLU A 557 37.98 -18.52 -25.38
N GLY A 558 37.53 -19.36 -26.31
CA GLY A 558 36.35 -20.20 -26.14
C GLY A 558 34.99 -19.48 -26.18
N LYS A 559 34.93 -18.18 -26.54
CA LYS A 559 33.68 -17.42 -26.69
C LYS A 559 33.54 -16.81 -28.09
N LEU A 560 32.29 -16.52 -28.49
CA LEU A 560 32.03 -15.69 -29.67
C LEU A 560 32.47 -14.24 -29.43
N PRO A 561 32.97 -13.51 -30.44
CA PRO A 561 33.36 -12.11 -30.28
C PRO A 561 32.21 -11.25 -29.74
N VAL A 562 32.57 -10.22 -28.98
CA VAL A 562 31.65 -9.30 -28.32
C VAL A 562 31.98 -7.88 -28.78
N ILE A 563 30.98 -7.05 -29.07
CA ILE A 563 31.19 -5.64 -29.43
C ILE A 563 31.81 -4.90 -28.23
N ASN A 564 32.92 -4.19 -28.47
CA ASN A 564 33.60 -3.40 -27.43
C ASN A 564 32.69 -2.24 -26.96
N PRO A 565 32.31 -2.17 -25.68
CA PRO A 565 31.39 -1.14 -25.19
C PRO A 565 31.98 0.28 -25.19
N PHE A 566 33.31 0.46 -25.24
CA PHE A 566 33.93 1.78 -25.39
C PHE A 566 34.01 2.25 -26.85
N GLY A 567 34.20 1.33 -27.79
CA GLY A 567 34.20 1.65 -29.23
C GLY A 567 32.79 1.83 -29.82
N PHE A 568 31.76 1.36 -29.13
CA PHE A 568 30.39 1.31 -29.63
C PHE A 568 29.59 2.59 -29.37
N ASN A 569 29.25 3.32 -30.43
CA ASN A 569 28.33 4.45 -30.34
C ASN A 569 26.86 3.96 -30.30
N ALA A 570 26.39 3.77 -29.06
CA ALA A 570 25.02 3.36 -28.77
C ALA A 570 23.94 4.39 -29.16
N GLU A 571 24.28 5.68 -29.29
CA GLU A 571 23.33 6.71 -29.73
C GLU A 571 23.01 6.53 -31.21
N VAL A 572 24.05 6.48 -32.05
CA VAL A 572 23.96 6.21 -33.50
C VAL A 572 23.26 4.89 -33.79
N PHE A 573 23.62 3.82 -33.08
CA PHE A 573 22.96 2.53 -33.25
C PHE A 573 21.51 2.53 -32.72
N GLY A 574 21.23 3.34 -31.69
CA GLY A 574 19.91 3.49 -31.10
C GLY A 574 18.84 3.91 -32.12
N HIS A 575 19.20 4.73 -33.11
CA HIS A 575 18.31 5.16 -34.20
C HIS A 575 17.97 4.03 -35.20
N ALA A 576 18.74 2.94 -35.26
CA ALA A 576 18.47 1.84 -36.17
C ALA A 576 17.24 1.02 -35.73
N PRO A 577 16.39 0.54 -36.66
CA PRO A 577 15.20 -0.25 -36.33
C PRO A 577 15.58 -1.56 -35.64
N ALA A 578 14.88 -1.94 -34.57
CA ALA A 578 15.20 -3.16 -33.83
C ALA A 578 14.82 -4.43 -34.60
N PHE A 579 13.82 -4.36 -35.47
CA PHE A 579 13.30 -5.50 -36.23
C PHE A 579 13.08 -5.17 -37.71
N ILE A 580 13.19 -6.19 -38.56
CA ILE A 580 12.84 -6.17 -39.97
C ILE A 580 11.41 -5.64 -40.13
N LYS A 581 11.23 -4.66 -41.01
CA LYS A 581 9.93 -4.01 -41.30
C LYS A 581 9.24 -3.34 -40.09
N SER A 582 9.97 -3.00 -39.03
CA SER A 582 9.38 -2.19 -37.95
C SER A 582 9.64 -0.69 -38.13
N LYS A 583 8.64 0.11 -37.77
CA LYS A 583 8.76 1.55 -37.54
C LYS A 583 9.55 1.90 -36.27
N LEU A 584 9.84 0.98 -35.36
CA LEU A 584 10.38 1.33 -34.03
C LEU A 584 11.91 1.18 -33.94
N SER A 585 12.60 2.26 -33.51
CA SER A 585 14.05 2.25 -33.29
C SER A 585 14.45 1.47 -32.04
N THR A 586 15.70 1.00 -32.01
CA THR A 586 16.29 0.25 -30.89
C THR A 586 16.27 1.07 -29.59
N ALA A 587 16.56 2.37 -29.67
CA ALA A 587 16.46 3.28 -28.52
C ALA A 587 15.01 3.43 -28.03
N LEU A 588 14.04 3.58 -28.94
CA LEU A 588 12.64 3.75 -28.56
C LEU A 588 12.07 2.50 -27.87
N PHE A 589 12.38 1.29 -28.38
CA PHE A 589 12.08 0.04 -27.70
C PHE A 589 12.70 -0.03 -26.29
N ALA A 590 13.98 0.27 -26.17
CA ALA A 590 14.71 0.21 -24.91
C ALA A 590 14.13 1.18 -23.88
N ILE A 591 13.79 2.41 -24.30
CA ILE A 591 13.19 3.45 -23.44
C ILE A 591 11.78 3.04 -22.96
N CYS A 592 10.93 2.54 -23.85
CA CYS A 592 9.61 2.01 -23.48
C CYS A 592 9.74 0.85 -22.47
N GLY A 593 10.73 -0.01 -22.66
CA GLY A 593 11.10 -1.07 -21.72
C GLY A 593 11.54 -0.56 -20.35
N THR A 594 12.43 0.46 -20.30
CA THR A 594 12.89 1.05 -19.04
C THR A 594 11.78 1.82 -18.31
N GLN A 595 10.90 2.53 -19.02
CA GLN A 595 9.75 3.19 -18.39
C GLN A 595 8.79 2.16 -17.77
N PHE A 596 8.55 1.02 -18.43
CA PHE A 596 7.70 -0.06 -17.93
C PHE A 596 8.24 -0.74 -16.66
N SER A 597 9.57 -0.81 -16.52
CA SER A 597 10.23 -1.65 -15.50
C SER A 597 10.97 -0.89 -14.40
N GLN A 598 11.67 0.20 -14.72
CA GLN A 598 12.37 1.05 -13.75
C GLN A 598 11.41 2.03 -13.07
N LEU A 599 10.51 2.66 -13.84
CA LEU A 599 9.52 3.61 -13.31
C LEU A 599 8.20 2.93 -12.93
N GLY A 600 8.02 1.65 -13.26
CA GLY A 600 6.77 0.91 -13.05
C GLY A 600 5.58 1.49 -13.81
N ALA A 601 5.82 2.23 -14.90
CA ALA A 601 4.77 2.95 -15.62
C ALA A 601 3.85 1.95 -16.35
N PRO A 602 2.52 2.03 -16.19
CA PRO A 602 1.59 1.21 -16.98
C PRO A 602 1.80 1.46 -18.48
N LYS A 603 1.69 0.43 -19.32
CA LYS A 603 1.87 0.56 -20.78
C LYS A 603 0.96 1.63 -21.40
N ASN A 604 -0.25 1.81 -20.89
CA ASN A 604 -1.16 2.90 -21.29
C ASN A 604 -0.62 4.31 -20.95
N ARG A 605 0.14 4.47 -19.86
CA ARG A 605 0.78 5.75 -19.51
C ARG A 605 1.98 6.04 -20.40
N ILE A 606 2.78 5.01 -20.71
CA ILE A 606 3.89 5.08 -21.67
C ILE A 606 3.36 5.46 -23.05
N PHE A 607 2.24 4.85 -23.47
CA PHE A 607 1.54 5.23 -24.70
C PHE A 607 1.14 6.71 -24.70
N CYS A 608 0.37 7.19 -23.72
CA CYS A 608 -0.08 8.60 -23.71
C CYS A 608 1.09 9.60 -23.62
N TYR A 609 2.19 9.24 -22.94
CA TYR A 609 3.42 10.05 -22.92
C TYR A 609 4.01 10.19 -24.33
N PHE A 610 4.16 9.09 -25.07
CA PHE A 610 4.73 9.13 -26.42
C PHE A 610 3.76 9.68 -27.47
N GLU A 611 2.46 9.42 -27.34
CA GLU A 611 1.37 10.04 -28.13
C GLU A 611 1.47 11.58 -28.04
N GLY A 612 1.60 12.12 -26.82
CA GLY A 612 1.85 13.55 -26.59
C GLY A 612 3.19 14.08 -27.12
N ASN A 613 4.14 13.21 -27.46
CA ASN A 613 5.43 13.54 -28.09
C ASN A 613 5.46 13.23 -29.62
N GLY A 614 4.31 12.93 -30.25
CA GLY A 614 4.19 12.74 -31.70
C GLY A 614 4.25 11.29 -32.20
N PHE A 615 4.03 10.30 -31.33
CA PHE A 615 4.00 8.87 -31.70
C PHE A 615 2.75 8.51 -32.52
N ASP A 616 2.94 8.12 -33.79
CA ASP A 616 1.86 7.89 -34.77
C ASP A 616 1.25 6.47 -34.80
N LEU A 617 1.46 5.68 -33.73
CA LEU A 617 1.11 4.25 -33.67
C LEU A 617 0.16 3.93 -32.51
N GLY A 618 -0.78 3.02 -32.72
CA GLY A 618 -1.77 2.65 -31.71
C GLY A 618 -1.17 2.02 -30.44
N ARG A 619 -1.86 2.24 -29.31
CA ARG A 619 -1.54 1.67 -27.99
C ARG A 619 -1.40 0.15 -28.01
N GLU A 620 -2.22 -0.51 -28.83
CA GLU A 620 -2.21 -1.96 -29.06
C GLU A 620 -0.86 -2.39 -29.64
N HIS A 621 -0.35 -1.67 -30.66
CA HIS A 621 0.98 -1.90 -31.23
C HIS A 621 2.06 -1.72 -30.16
N LEU A 622 2.08 -0.60 -29.43
CA LEU A 622 3.08 -0.39 -28.37
C LEU A 622 3.04 -1.50 -27.30
N THR A 623 1.85 -1.99 -26.98
CA THR A 623 1.65 -3.03 -25.96
C THR A 623 2.25 -4.39 -26.37
N GLY A 624 2.05 -4.79 -27.63
CA GLY A 624 2.67 -5.97 -28.23
C GLY A 624 4.17 -5.81 -28.46
N ALA A 625 4.59 -4.65 -28.97
CA ALA A 625 5.99 -4.31 -29.22
C ALA A 625 6.87 -4.47 -27.96
N ILE A 626 6.41 -3.98 -26.81
CA ILE A 626 7.11 -4.14 -25.51
C ILE A 626 7.24 -5.63 -25.12
N ASN A 627 6.24 -6.48 -25.41
CA ASN A 627 6.33 -7.92 -25.13
C ASN A 627 7.32 -8.63 -26.09
N ALA A 628 7.18 -8.35 -27.39
CA ALA A 628 7.98 -8.95 -28.45
C ALA A 628 9.48 -8.61 -28.32
N PHE A 629 9.80 -7.38 -27.93
CA PHE A 629 11.18 -6.96 -27.66
C PHE A 629 11.81 -7.70 -26.49
N ALA A 630 11.09 -7.87 -25.37
CA ALA A 630 11.57 -8.68 -24.24
C ALA A 630 11.80 -10.14 -24.66
N ARG A 631 10.84 -10.72 -25.40
CA ARG A 631 10.88 -12.13 -25.85
C ARG A 631 12.05 -12.43 -26.80
N ALA A 632 12.41 -11.46 -27.65
CA ALA A 632 13.52 -11.54 -28.58
C ALA A 632 14.87 -11.28 -27.90
N TYR A 633 15.04 -10.11 -27.27
CA TYR A 633 16.37 -9.61 -26.91
C TYR A 633 16.76 -9.83 -25.45
N LEU A 634 15.80 -10.04 -24.55
CA LEU A 634 16.09 -10.18 -23.11
C LEU A 634 16.00 -11.64 -22.66
N HIS A 635 14.99 -12.38 -23.11
CA HIS A 635 14.61 -13.69 -22.58
C HIS A 635 15.73 -14.75 -22.60
N SER A 636 16.53 -14.82 -23.67
CA SER A 636 17.68 -15.73 -23.74
C SER A 636 18.76 -15.37 -22.70
N VAL A 637 18.98 -14.07 -22.47
CA VAL A 637 19.91 -13.58 -21.44
C VAL A 637 19.37 -13.80 -20.03
N THR A 638 18.06 -13.67 -19.79
CA THR A 638 17.48 -13.92 -18.45
C THR A 638 17.55 -15.40 -18.06
N LYS A 639 17.34 -16.31 -19.01
CA LYS A 639 17.66 -17.75 -18.86
C LYS A 639 19.13 -17.95 -18.46
N GLN A 640 20.07 -17.31 -19.16
CA GLN A 640 21.50 -17.40 -18.84
C GLN A 640 21.84 -16.81 -17.47
N ILE A 641 21.23 -15.69 -17.06
CA ILE A 641 21.40 -15.10 -15.72
C ILE A 641 20.92 -16.07 -14.63
N LYS A 642 19.76 -16.71 -14.80
CA LYS A 642 19.26 -17.73 -13.84
C LYS A 642 20.26 -18.89 -13.70
N LYS A 643 20.75 -19.39 -14.84
CA LYS A 643 21.74 -20.47 -14.91
C LYS A 643 23.06 -20.08 -14.28
N ASP A 644 23.54 -18.86 -14.51
CA ASP A 644 24.76 -18.33 -13.90
C ASP A 644 24.65 -18.24 -12.38
N ILE A 645 23.48 -17.85 -11.84
CA ILE A 645 23.28 -17.86 -10.38
C ILE A 645 23.35 -19.30 -9.85
N LEU A 646 22.64 -20.25 -10.48
CA LEU A 646 22.61 -21.67 -10.05
C LEU A 646 23.96 -22.39 -10.15
N SER A 647 24.74 -22.07 -11.18
CA SER A 647 26.06 -22.66 -11.45
C SER A 647 27.21 -22.04 -10.65
N LYS A 648 27.07 -20.79 -10.18
CA LYS A 648 28.18 -20.03 -9.54
C LYS A 648 27.95 -19.68 -8.06
N CYS A 649 26.70 -19.67 -7.57
CA CYS A 649 26.41 -19.25 -6.19
C CYS A 649 26.18 -20.47 -5.26
N PRO A 650 26.92 -20.61 -4.15
CA PRO A 650 26.71 -21.70 -3.21
C PRO A 650 25.43 -21.53 -2.37
N VAL A 651 24.95 -20.28 -2.25
CA VAL A 651 23.71 -19.89 -1.57
C VAL A 651 22.87 -19.07 -2.54
N ILE A 652 21.58 -19.40 -2.61
CA ILE A 652 20.59 -18.67 -3.39
C ILE A 652 19.50 -18.13 -2.47
N ILE A 653 19.09 -16.89 -2.71
CA ILE A 653 18.06 -16.19 -1.92
C ILE A 653 16.80 -16.04 -2.77
N MET A 654 15.73 -16.73 -2.37
CA MET A 654 14.42 -16.69 -3.03
C MET A 654 13.35 -16.08 -2.14
N ASP A 655 12.38 -15.45 -2.78
CA ASP A 655 11.21 -14.79 -2.20
C ASP A 655 10.14 -14.64 -3.29
N GLU A 656 8.87 -14.48 -2.92
CA GLU A 656 7.77 -14.36 -3.86
C GLU A 656 6.67 -13.41 -3.37
N SER A 657 5.98 -12.76 -4.31
CA SER A 657 4.87 -11.86 -3.99
C SER A 657 3.76 -11.89 -5.03
N THR A 658 2.57 -11.45 -4.61
CA THR A 658 1.37 -11.48 -5.44
C THR A 658 1.43 -10.46 -6.57
N LEU A 659 1.35 -10.94 -7.82
CA LEU A 659 1.25 -10.16 -9.03
C LEU A 659 0.12 -10.72 -9.89
N ARG A 660 -1.04 -10.06 -9.85
CA ARG A 660 -2.25 -10.55 -10.52
C ARG A 660 -2.12 -10.42 -12.05
N VAL A 661 -2.19 -11.56 -12.73
CA VAL A 661 -2.36 -11.67 -14.18
C VAL A 661 -3.83 -11.98 -14.48
N ASN A 662 -4.50 -11.14 -15.27
CA ASN A 662 -5.94 -11.24 -15.49
C ASN A 662 -6.35 -12.41 -16.40
N GLU A 663 -5.52 -12.81 -17.36
CA GLU A 663 -5.69 -14.02 -18.18
C GLU A 663 -5.68 -15.28 -17.30
N THR A 664 -4.58 -15.54 -16.60
CA THR A 664 -4.43 -16.60 -15.61
C THR A 664 -5.57 -16.61 -14.58
N ALA A 665 -5.95 -15.43 -14.06
CA ALA A 665 -7.03 -15.31 -13.08
C ALA A 665 -8.37 -15.83 -13.60
N ARG A 666 -8.70 -15.61 -14.89
CA ARG A 666 -9.94 -16.11 -15.51
C ARG A 666 -9.87 -17.60 -15.83
N ILE A 667 -8.74 -18.08 -16.34
CA ILE A 667 -8.52 -19.52 -16.58
C ILE A 667 -8.74 -20.27 -15.26
N LYS A 668 -8.05 -19.85 -14.19
CA LYS A 668 -8.20 -20.43 -12.85
C LYS A 668 -9.62 -20.26 -12.29
N GLN A 669 -10.29 -19.13 -12.52
CA GLN A 669 -11.68 -18.94 -12.09
C GLN A 669 -12.65 -19.89 -12.79
N ALA A 670 -12.47 -20.17 -14.09
CA ALA A 670 -13.25 -21.15 -14.83
C ALA A 670 -12.99 -22.59 -14.34
N GLU A 671 -11.77 -22.88 -13.88
CA GLU A 671 -11.40 -24.14 -13.22
C GLU A 671 -11.83 -24.22 -11.72
N GLY A 672 -12.51 -23.20 -11.18
CA GLY A 672 -12.87 -23.14 -9.76
C GLY A 672 -11.70 -22.90 -8.78
N LYS A 673 -10.52 -22.54 -9.29
CA LYS A 673 -9.28 -22.29 -8.53
C LYS A 673 -9.12 -20.81 -8.16
N GLY A 674 -8.30 -20.53 -7.14
CA GLY A 674 -8.07 -19.17 -6.65
C GLY A 674 -7.36 -18.25 -7.65
N ILE A 675 -7.89 -17.04 -7.85
CA ILE A 675 -7.52 -16.05 -8.88
C ILE A 675 -6.13 -15.38 -8.74
N LYS A 676 -5.31 -15.79 -7.78
CA LYS A 676 -3.97 -15.20 -7.55
C LYS A 676 -2.91 -15.84 -8.47
N SER A 677 -1.97 -15.01 -8.93
CA SER A 677 -0.72 -15.38 -9.61
C SER A 677 0.45 -14.73 -8.85
N GLN A 678 1.66 -15.25 -9.02
CA GLN A 678 2.84 -14.83 -8.25
C GLN A 678 3.95 -14.30 -9.16
N ILE A 679 4.76 -13.37 -8.66
CA ILE A 679 6.11 -13.09 -9.16
C ILE A 679 7.12 -13.61 -8.13
N TRP A 680 8.08 -14.39 -8.60
CA TRP A 680 9.19 -14.92 -7.80
C TRP A 680 10.45 -14.14 -8.13
N THR A 681 11.40 -14.13 -7.20
CA THR A 681 12.77 -13.67 -7.46
C THR A 681 13.79 -14.71 -6.99
N LEU A 682 14.92 -14.77 -7.68
CA LEU A 682 16.05 -15.65 -7.39
C LEU A 682 17.32 -14.80 -7.43
N ASN A 683 18.06 -14.75 -6.32
CA ASN A 683 19.16 -13.80 -6.13
C ASN A 683 20.43 -14.52 -5.67
N SER A 684 21.56 -14.05 -6.18
CA SER A 684 22.90 -14.34 -5.65
C SER A 684 23.07 -13.84 -4.19
N SER A 685 23.97 -14.44 -3.41
CA SER A 685 24.38 -13.92 -2.10
C SER A 685 25.20 -12.61 -2.21
N TRP A 686 25.41 -11.92 -1.09
CA TRP A 686 26.36 -10.80 -0.96
C TRP A 686 27.84 -11.18 -1.09
N THR A 687 28.19 -12.45 -0.90
CA THR A 687 29.57 -12.98 -1.01
C THR A 687 29.94 -13.44 -2.42
N SER A 688 28.96 -13.63 -3.28
CA SER A 688 29.20 -14.07 -4.65
C SER A 688 29.82 -12.94 -5.48
N ALA A 689 30.89 -13.24 -6.22
CA ALA A 689 31.40 -12.33 -7.24
C ALA A 689 30.37 -12.06 -8.35
N LEU A 690 29.44 -12.99 -8.58
CA LEU A 690 28.28 -12.78 -9.45
C LEU A 690 27.20 -12.02 -8.67
N GLN A 691 27.01 -10.73 -8.97
CA GLN A 691 25.87 -9.96 -8.45
C GLN A 691 24.74 -9.90 -9.48
N ALA A 692 23.71 -10.71 -9.26
CA ALA A 692 22.55 -10.81 -10.16
C ALA A 692 21.23 -11.17 -9.44
N SER A 693 20.12 -10.80 -10.10
CA SER A 693 18.73 -11.04 -9.70
C SER A 693 17.90 -11.48 -10.91
N TRP A 694 17.26 -12.65 -10.81
CA TRP A 694 16.32 -13.20 -11.80
C TRP A 694 14.89 -13.18 -11.27
N TYR A 695 13.90 -13.21 -12.18
CA TYR A 695 12.47 -13.23 -11.87
C TYR A 695 11.69 -14.13 -12.83
N CYS A 696 10.56 -14.65 -12.37
CA CYS A 696 9.52 -15.20 -13.23
C CYS A 696 8.12 -14.91 -12.67
N VAL A 697 7.12 -14.88 -13.56
CA VAL A 697 5.70 -14.92 -13.17
C VAL A 697 5.19 -16.36 -13.29
N SER A 698 4.36 -16.80 -12.35
CA SER A 698 3.75 -18.13 -12.34
C SER A 698 2.25 -18.10 -12.03
N PRO A 699 1.49 -19.10 -12.48
CA PRO A 699 0.07 -19.22 -12.17
C PRO A 699 -0.21 -19.71 -10.73
N SER A 700 0.76 -20.29 -10.02
CA SER A 700 0.57 -20.88 -8.69
C SER A 700 1.68 -20.50 -7.70
N ARG A 701 1.38 -20.68 -6.40
CA ARG A 701 2.36 -20.70 -5.30
C ARG A 701 2.50 -22.15 -4.80
N SER A 702 2.97 -23.04 -5.66
CA SER A 702 3.11 -24.47 -5.36
C SER A 702 4.57 -24.91 -5.42
N ALA A 703 4.88 -26.05 -4.78
CA ALA A 703 6.23 -26.63 -4.77
C ALA A 703 6.75 -26.90 -6.19
N ASP A 704 5.85 -27.35 -7.08
CA ASP A 704 6.10 -27.58 -8.51
C ASP A 704 6.74 -26.36 -9.19
N VAL A 705 6.42 -25.12 -8.79
CA VAL A 705 7.06 -23.91 -9.35
C VAL A 705 8.49 -23.74 -8.85
N VAL A 706 8.77 -24.03 -7.58
CA VAL A 706 10.14 -24.04 -7.03
C VAL A 706 10.98 -25.09 -7.76
N ILE A 707 10.37 -26.25 -8.06
CA ILE A 707 10.99 -27.33 -8.82
C ILE A 707 11.25 -26.89 -10.27
N ASP A 708 10.25 -26.34 -10.99
CA ASP A 708 10.40 -25.88 -12.39
C ASP A 708 11.44 -24.75 -12.55
N ILE A 709 11.59 -23.89 -11.53
CA ILE A 709 12.63 -22.85 -11.50
C ILE A 709 14.03 -23.45 -11.42
N LEU A 710 14.25 -24.48 -10.59
CA LEU A 710 15.58 -24.96 -10.21
C LEU A 710 16.05 -26.19 -11.02
N LYS A 711 15.18 -27.18 -11.25
CA LYS A 711 15.50 -28.57 -11.66
C LYS A 711 16.41 -28.68 -12.88
N ASN A 712 16.20 -27.85 -13.90
CA ASN A 712 16.90 -27.93 -15.19
C ASN A 712 18.29 -27.28 -15.22
N ASP A 713 18.61 -26.42 -14.24
CA ASP A 713 19.83 -25.59 -14.25
C ASP A 713 20.69 -25.74 -12.98
N LEU A 714 20.30 -26.62 -12.05
CA LEU A 714 21.06 -26.95 -10.83
C LEU A 714 22.37 -27.72 -11.09
N LYS A 715 22.44 -28.48 -12.18
CA LYS A 715 23.63 -29.24 -12.59
C LYS A 715 24.43 -28.49 -13.65
N ASN A 716 25.72 -28.37 -13.41
CA ASN A 716 26.71 -27.90 -14.38
C ASN A 716 26.94 -28.93 -15.50
N GLN A 717 27.70 -28.53 -16.53
CA GLN A 717 27.95 -29.39 -17.71
C GLN A 717 28.82 -30.62 -17.39
N ASP A 718 29.56 -30.59 -16.28
CA ASP A 718 30.33 -31.71 -15.70
C ASP A 718 29.51 -32.55 -14.71
N GLY A 719 28.22 -32.22 -14.51
CA GLY A 719 27.33 -32.84 -13.52
C GLY A 719 27.48 -32.31 -12.09
N SER A 720 28.40 -31.37 -11.83
CA SER A 720 28.60 -30.79 -10.49
C SER A 720 27.42 -29.89 -10.07
N VAL A 721 27.21 -29.76 -8.76
CA VAL A 721 26.17 -28.91 -8.17
C VAL A 721 26.83 -27.94 -7.20
N VAL A 722 26.84 -26.65 -7.56
CA VAL A 722 27.47 -25.59 -6.75
C VAL A 722 26.50 -25.04 -5.69
N THR A 723 25.22 -24.86 -6.05
CA THR A 723 24.17 -24.45 -5.11
C THR A 723 23.99 -25.52 -4.03
N LYS A 724 24.20 -25.15 -2.76
CA LYS A 724 24.07 -26.04 -1.59
C LYS A 724 22.99 -25.59 -0.61
N TYR A 725 22.64 -24.30 -0.62
CA TYR A 725 21.70 -23.72 0.34
C TYR A 725 20.66 -22.85 -0.36
N LEU A 726 19.40 -22.96 0.06
CA LEU A 726 18.31 -22.09 -0.38
C LEU A 726 17.79 -21.29 0.82
N LEU A 727 17.98 -19.97 0.80
CA LEU A 727 17.59 -19.05 1.86
C LEU A 727 16.26 -18.38 1.53
N THR A 728 15.24 -18.61 2.36
CA THR A 728 13.84 -18.20 2.11
C THR A 728 13.14 -17.68 3.38
N ASP A 729 11.87 -17.27 3.22
CA ASP A 729 10.93 -17.15 4.33
C ASP A 729 10.45 -18.55 4.82
N GLY A 730 9.39 -18.60 5.62
CA GLY A 730 8.81 -19.87 6.12
C GLY A 730 7.86 -20.60 5.17
N PHE A 731 7.78 -20.25 3.87
CA PHE A 731 6.81 -20.88 2.98
C PHE A 731 7.12 -22.37 2.72
N ALA A 732 6.22 -23.26 3.15
CA ALA A 732 6.38 -24.71 3.12
C ALA A 732 6.57 -25.31 1.71
N GLY A 733 6.18 -24.60 0.64
CA GLY A 733 6.44 -25.05 -0.73
C GLY A 733 7.93 -25.12 -1.09
N TYR A 734 8.78 -24.32 -0.44
CA TYR A 734 10.24 -24.43 -0.58
C TYR A 734 10.76 -25.74 0.00
N ASP A 735 10.30 -26.15 1.19
CA ASP A 735 10.76 -27.41 1.80
C ASP A 735 10.28 -28.64 1.02
N ALA A 736 9.05 -28.59 0.50
CA ALA A 736 8.52 -29.62 -0.40
C ALA A 736 9.32 -29.70 -1.73
N GLY A 737 9.64 -28.54 -2.33
CA GLY A 737 10.47 -28.48 -3.53
C GLY A 737 11.90 -28.98 -3.31
N ILE A 738 12.54 -28.56 -2.22
CA ILE A 738 13.87 -29.05 -1.81
C ILE A 738 13.86 -30.57 -1.60
N LYS A 739 12.79 -31.13 -1.00
CA LYS A 739 12.67 -32.56 -0.81
C LYS A 739 12.68 -33.32 -2.14
N GLU A 740 11.85 -32.94 -3.12
CA GLU A 740 11.84 -33.60 -4.43
C GLU A 740 13.16 -33.37 -5.19
N LEU A 741 13.73 -32.17 -5.13
CA LEU A 741 15.00 -31.88 -5.80
C LEU A 741 16.16 -32.72 -5.23
N ASN A 742 16.13 -33.08 -3.95
CA ASN A 742 17.10 -33.99 -3.31
C ASN A 742 16.85 -35.48 -3.63
N GLU A 743 15.77 -35.84 -4.31
CA GLU A 743 15.57 -37.18 -4.88
C GLU A 743 16.31 -37.33 -6.24
N ILE A 744 16.88 -36.24 -6.76
CA ILE A 744 17.74 -36.24 -7.96
C ILE A 744 19.18 -36.58 -7.56
N GLU A 745 19.75 -37.62 -8.17
CA GLU A 745 21.12 -38.08 -7.93
C GLU A 745 22.15 -36.93 -7.97
N GLY A 746 22.93 -36.77 -6.90
CA GLY A 746 23.98 -35.75 -6.79
C GLY A 746 23.51 -34.35 -6.38
N VAL A 747 22.21 -34.12 -6.20
CA VAL A 747 21.66 -32.85 -5.69
C VAL A 747 21.52 -32.92 -4.17
N PHE A 748 22.11 -31.95 -3.46
CA PHE A 748 22.13 -31.90 -1.99
C PHE A 748 21.85 -30.48 -1.48
N LEU A 749 20.59 -30.07 -1.53
CA LEU A 749 20.11 -28.75 -1.10
C LEU A 749 19.67 -28.76 0.38
N LYS A 750 20.15 -27.75 1.12
CA LYS A 750 19.74 -27.44 2.50
C LYS A 750 18.84 -26.20 2.56
N SER A 751 17.67 -26.34 3.17
CA SER A 751 16.77 -25.22 3.48
C SER A 751 17.41 -24.27 4.51
N CYS A 752 17.31 -22.96 4.32
CA CYS A 752 17.81 -21.94 5.25
C CYS A 752 16.74 -20.87 5.47
N ARG A 753 16.72 -20.23 6.64
CA ARG A 753 15.62 -19.32 7.03
C ARG A 753 16.11 -17.93 7.39
N CYS A 754 15.32 -16.95 6.97
CA CYS A 754 15.56 -15.54 7.24
C CYS A 754 15.37 -15.20 8.74
N MET A 755 16.46 -14.81 9.41
CA MET A 755 16.41 -14.35 10.81
C MET A 755 15.57 -13.05 10.96
N THR A 756 15.50 -12.21 9.93
CA THR A 756 14.58 -11.04 9.91
C THR A 756 13.11 -11.47 9.91
N HIS A 757 12.74 -12.58 9.27
CA HIS A 757 11.39 -13.15 9.36
C HIS A 757 11.11 -13.71 10.76
N GLY A 758 12.04 -14.46 11.36
CA GLY A 758 11.94 -14.90 12.76
C GLY A 758 11.77 -13.75 13.76
N ARG A 759 12.51 -12.65 13.55
CA ARG A 759 12.40 -11.42 14.34
C ARG A 759 11.06 -10.69 14.18
N ARG A 760 10.39 -10.82 13.03
CA ARG A 760 9.21 -10.01 12.63
C ARG A 760 8.04 -10.13 13.59
N GLY A 761 7.71 -11.36 14.01
CA GLY A 761 6.60 -11.60 14.95
C GLY A 761 6.85 -10.97 16.32
N LEU A 762 8.05 -11.18 16.89
CA LEU A 762 8.44 -10.62 18.18
C LEU A 762 8.51 -9.09 18.14
N TRP A 763 8.98 -8.50 17.03
CA TRP A 763 8.96 -7.05 16.85
C TRP A 763 7.53 -6.48 16.83
N LYS A 764 6.58 -7.11 16.10
CA LYS A 764 5.15 -6.71 16.13
C LYS A 764 4.62 -6.74 17.57
N TYR A 765 4.90 -7.80 18.33
CA TYR A 765 4.48 -7.93 19.73
C TYR A 765 5.05 -6.82 20.62
N LEU A 766 6.37 -6.61 20.59
CA LEU A 766 7.05 -5.63 21.43
C LEU A 766 6.62 -4.20 21.10
N ARG A 767 6.31 -3.91 19.83
CA ARG A 767 5.76 -2.61 19.40
C ARG A 767 4.39 -2.36 20.00
N ASN A 768 3.47 -3.32 19.84
CA ASN A 768 2.08 -3.17 20.28
C ASN A 768 1.96 -3.04 21.81
N ASN A 769 2.87 -3.67 22.56
CA ASN A 769 2.94 -3.58 24.02
C ASN A 769 3.84 -2.44 24.55
N ARG A 770 4.32 -1.51 23.69
CA ARG A 770 5.26 -0.42 24.04
C ARG A 770 6.56 -0.87 24.70
N MET A 771 6.95 -2.13 24.50
CA MET A 771 8.21 -2.67 25.01
C MET A 771 9.41 -2.27 24.14
N LEU A 772 9.20 -1.90 22.87
CA LEU A 772 10.26 -1.27 22.07
C LEU A 772 10.69 0.09 22.64
N ASP A 773 9.76 0.88 23.18
CA ASP A 773 10.08 2.15 23.85
C ASP A 773 11.06 1.91 25.03
N ILE A 774 10.89 0.78 25.73
CA ILE A 774 11.81 0.33 26.79
C ILE A 774 13.13 -0.13 26.20
N TYR A 775 13.12 -0.96 25.15
CA TYR A 775 14.34 -1.43 24.47
C TYR A 775 15.25 -0.27 24.03
N SER A 776 14.67 0.80 23.47
CA SER A 776 15.41 2.02 23.09
C SER A 776 15.92 2.85 24.28
N GLN A 777 15.36 2.67 25.49
CA GLN A 777 15.93 3.22 26.74
C GLN A 777 17.07 2.35 27.30
N LEU A 778 17.18 1.08 26.89
CA LEU A 778 18.30 0.19 27.26
C LEU A 778 19.50 0.35 26.33
N LEU A 779 19.26 0.73 25.09
CA LEU A 779 20.26 1.06 24.06
C LEU A 779 19.97 2.45 23.47
N PRO A 780 20.18 3.54 24.23
CA PRO A 780 20.05 4.91 23.71
C PRO A 780 21.10 5.21 22.63
N GLU A 781 20.81 6.21 21.81
CA GLU A 781 21.72 6.67 20.75
C GLU A 781 23.08 7.09 21.33
N GLY A 782 24.17 6.64 20.69
CA GLY A 782 25.55 6.81 21.17
C GLY A 782 26.03 5.83 22.26
N SER A 783 25.18 4.97 22.82
CA SER A 783 25.62 3.89 23.72
C SER A 783 26.24 2.70 22.97
N SER A 784 27.03 1.88 23.67
CA SER A 784 27.51 0.62 23.10
C SER A 784 26.37 -0.40 23.07
N PHE A 785 26.27 -1.16 21.97
CA PHE A 785 25.30 -2.25 21.86
C PHE A 785 25.47 -3.30 23.00
N PHE A 786 26.66 -3.36 23.59
CA PHE A 786 27.04 -4.31 24.64
C PHE A 786 26.72 -3.80 26.06
N ASP A 787 26.22 -2.57 26.21
CA ASP A 787 25.78 -1.99 27.48
C ASP A 787 24.36 -2.49 27.90
N PHE A 788 23.65 -3.22 27.03
CA PHE A 788 22.25 -3.64 27.22
C PHE A 788 22.00 -4.29 28.59
N LYS A 789 22.86 -5.22 29.04
CA LYS A 789 22.73 -5.88 30.34
C LYS A 789 22.83 -4.87 31.48
N ASP A 790 23.90 -4.09 31.50
CA ASP A 790 24.19 -3.13 32.56
C ASP A 790 23.11 -2.03 32.62
N ASN A 791 22.55 -1.65 31.47
CA ASN A 791 21.45 -0.70 31.36
C ASN A 791 20.10 -1.31 31.75
N LEU A 792 19.85 -2.61 31.48
CA LEU A 792 18.67 -3.34 31.94
C LEU A 792 18.65 -3.48 33.46
N GLU A 793 19.78 -3.76 34.09
CA GLU A 793 19.93 -3.82 35.55
C GLU A 793 19.67 -2.44 36.19
N LYS A 794 20.27 -1.37 35.66
CA LYS A 794 19.97 0.02 36.06
C LYS A 794 18.48 0.35 35.87
N TYR A 795 17.89 -0.02 34.73
CA TYR A 795 16.49 0.27 34.42
C TYR A 795 15.55 -0.40 35.42
N ARG A 796 15.78 -1.68 35.78
CA ARG A 796 14.99 -2.43 36.77
C ARG A 796 14.95 -1.75 38.15
N GLN A 797 16.00 -1.02 38.54
CA GLN A 797 16.02 -0.29 39.81
C GLN A 797 15.08 0.94 39.81
N THR A 798 14.73 1.49 38.63
CA THR A 798 13.87 2.67 38.51
C THR A 798 12.39 2.41 38.84
N LYS A 799 11.64 3.47 39.16
CA LYS A 799 10.18 3.40 39.40
C LYS A 799 9.37 2.90 38.17
N LYS A 800 9.93 2.97 36.96
CA LYS A 800 9.34 2.35 35.75
C LYS A 800 9.73 0.88 35.64
N GLY A 801 11.01 0.54 35.74
CA GLY A 801 11.51 -0.84 35.62
C GLY A 801 11.04 -1.79 36.71
N LYS A 802 10.71 -1.29 37.92
CA LYS A 802 10.01 -2.07 38.96
C LYS A 802 8.61 -2.58 38.57
N LYS A 803 8.06 -2.15 37.43
CA LYS A 803 6.82 -2.70 36.83
C LYS A 803 7.07 -3.71 35.70
N LEU A 804 8.33 -3.96 35.32
CA LEU A 804 8.69 -4.80 34.18
C LEU A 804 8.84 -6.27 34.62
N THR A 805 7.84 -7.09 34.27
CA THR A 805 7.78 -8.51 34.63
C THR A 805 8.98 -9.30 34.09
N ASP A 806 9.35 -10.42 34.74
CA ASP A 806 10.43 -11.28 34.26
C ASP A 806 10.14 -11.87 32.88
N ASN A 807 8.88 -12.16 32.56
CA ASN A 807 8.45 -12.52 31.21
C ASN A 807 8.75 -11.40 30.20
N SER A 808 8.41 -10.14 30.54
CA SER A 808 8.70 -8.98 29.71
C SER A 808 10.20 -8.80 29.49
N VAL A 809 11.03 -9.09 30.50
CA VAL A 809 12.49 -9.06 30.39
C VAL A 809 13.00 -10.19 29.50
N ALA A 810 12.51 -11.42 29.65
CA ALA A 810 12.91 -12.54 28.82
C ALA A 810 12.62 -12.30 27.33
N LEU A 811 11.46 -11.71 26.98
CA LEU A 811 11.14 -11.33 25.59
C LEU A 811 12.06 -10.20 25.06
N LEU A 812 12.48 -9.26 25.91
CA LEU A 812 13.48 -8.24 25.54
C LEU A 812 14.88 -8.86 25.34
N ILE A 813 15.25 -9.86 26.13
CA ILE A 813 16.52 -10.61 25.98
C ILE A 813 16.50 -11.43 24.68
N ILE A 814 15.43 -12.16 24.39
CA ILE A 814 15.28 -12.91 23.13
C ILE A 814 15.41 -11.96 21.92
N PHE A 815 14.79 -10.78 21.98
CA PHE A 815 14.93 -9.77 20.91
C PHE A 815 16.34 -9.18 20.82
N TYR A 816 17.00 -8.93 21.96
CA TYR A 816 18.42 -8.50 22.01
C TYR A 816 19.36 -9.52 21.38
N LEU A 817 19.23 -10.81 21.75
CA LEU A 817 20.08 -11.90 21.24
C LEU A 817 19.95 -12.05 19.72
N ILE A 818 18.74 -11.95 19.16
CA ILE A 818 18.53 -11.93 17.70
C ILE A 818 19.26 -10.74 17.06
N ASN A 819 19.16 -9.54 17.67
CA ASN A 819 19.83 -8.34 17.14
C ASN A 819 21.35 -8.42 17.25
N ALA A 820 21.91 -9.09 18.27
CA ALA A 820 23.35 -9.28 18.44
C ALA A 820 23.99 -10.05 17.27
N LEU A 821 23.28 -11.03 16.69
CA LEU A 821 23.73 -11.76 15.49
C LEU A 821 23.98 -10.81 14.31
N PHE A 822 23.05 -9.88 14.06
CA PHE A 822 23.18 -8.85 13.03
C PHE A 822 24.30 -7.85 13.30
N VAL A 823 24.55 -7.52 14.57
CA VAL A 823 25.66 -6.63 14.96
C VAL A 823 27.01 -7.29 14.66
N ILE A 824 27.20 -8.57 14.99
CA ILE A 824 28.46 -9.29 14.72
C ILE A 824 28.76 -9.33 13.22
N ASP A 825 27.80 -9.78 12.40
CA ASP A 825 27.92 -9.76 10.94
C ASP A 825 28.23 -8.33 10.42
N SER A 826 27.54 -7.31 10.94
CA SER A 826 27.75 -5.91 10.52
C SER A 826 29.12 -5.35 10.90
N CYS A 827 29.70 -5.80 12.01
CA CYS A 827 31.04 -5.41 12.43
C CYS A 827 32.11 -5.97 11.47
N VAL A 828 31.98 -7.22 10.99
CA VAL A 828 32.88 -7.77 9.97
C VAL A 828 32.70 -7.08 8.62
N VAL A 829 31.46 -6.79 8.21
CA VAL A 829 31.17 -6.03 6.97
C VAL A 829 31.81 -4.65 6.97
N ARG A 830 31.86 -3.97 8.12
CA ARG A 830 32.58 -2.69 8.27
C ARG A 830 34.11 -2.84 8.24
N LYS A 831 34.66 -3.90 8.83
CA LYS A 831 36.11 -4.20 8.81
C LYS A 831 36.66 -4.34 7.37
N HIS A 832 35.80 -4.72 6.42
CA HIS A 832 36.15 -4.93 5.00
C HIS A 832 35.55 -3.88 4.05
N ASP A 833 35.26 -2.66 4.53
CA ASP A 833 34.73 -1.55 3.71
C ASP A 833 33.51 -1.92 2.83
N TYR A 834 32.64 -2.81 3.35
CA TYR A 834 31.48 -3.37 2.65
C TYR A 834 31.81 -4.24 1.41
N ILE A 835 33.07 -4.62 1.20
CA ILE A 835 33.53 -5.50 0.10
C ILE A 835 33.37 -6.98 0.50
N CYS A 836 32.13 -7.45 0.58
CA CYS A 836 31.79 -8.80 1.07
C CYS A 836 32.22 -9.98 0.17
N THR A 837 32.85 -9.73 -0.99
CA THR A 837 33.15 -10.76 -2.00
C THR A 837 34.54 -11.41 -1.88
N THR A 838 35.43 -10.84 -1.05
CA THR A 838 36.80 -11.36 -0.84
C THR A 838 36.79 -12.67 -0.04
N GLU A 839 37.88 -13.44 -0.11
CA GLU A 839 37.97 -14.70 0.65
C GLU A 839 38.36 -14.43 2.11
N GLU A 840 39.14 -13.37 2.33
CA GLU A 840 39.50 -12.79 3.62
C GLU A 840 38.24 -12.41 4.42
N PHE A 841 37.27 -11.74 3.78
CA PHE A 841 35.97 -11.43 4.41
C PHE A 841 35.22 -12.70 4.83
N LYS A 842 35.17 -13.73 3.97
CA LYS A 842 34.47 -14.98 4.27
C LYS A 842 35.12 -15.71 5.44
N GLN A 843 36.45 -15.74 5.51
CA GLN A 843 37.20 -16.35 6.59
C GLN A 843 36.97 -15.61 7.93
N ASP A 844 37.10 -14.28 7.94
CA ASP A 844 36.80 -13.44 9.12
C ASP A 844 35.33 -13.62 9.58
N LEU A 845 34.38 -13.60 8.65
CA LEU A 845 32.95 -13.75 8.97
C LEU A 845 32.65 -15.13 9.56
N LEU A 846 33.24 -16.19 9.00
CA LEU A 846 33.07 -17.55 9.52
C LEU A 846 33.76 -17.73 10.88
N GLN A 847 34.91 -17.08 11.11
CA GLN A 847 35.58 -17.07 12.41
C GLN A 847 34.73 -16.35 13.47
N ALA A 848 34.24 -15.15 13.16
CA ALA A 848 33.37 -14.37 14.04
C ALA A 848 32.06 -15.10 14.34
N ARG A 849 31.45 -15.74 13.33
CA ARG A 849 30.22 -16.54 13.51
C ARG A 849 30.44 -17.77 14.39
N ASN A 850 31.58 -18.47 14.27
CA ASN A 850 31.88 -19.61 15.14
C ASN A 850 32.24 -19.19 16.58
N LYS A 851 32.97 -18.08 16.74
CA LYS A 851 33.43 -17.57 18.05
C LYS A 851 32.33 -16.89 18.86
N TYR A 852 31.43 -16.16 18.21
CA TYR A 852 30.42 -15.32 18.87
C TYR A 852 28.99 -15.70 18.50
N SER A 853 28.64 -15.71 17.21
CA SER A 853 27.25 -15.88 16.77
C SER A 853 26.67 -17.26 17.11
N ARG A 854 27.50 -18.30 17.14
CA ARG A 854 27.11 -19.68 17.46
C ARG A 854 26.70 -19.84 18.93
N PRO A 855 27.53 -19.50 19.94
CA PRO A 855 27.07 -19.41 21.34
C PRO A 855 25.79 -18.59 21.50
N ILE A 856 25.68 -17.44 20.84
CA ILE A 856 24.53 -16.53 20.96
C ILE A 856 23.24 -17.14 20.40
N VAL A 857 23.29 -17.82 19.24
CA VAL A 857 22.09 -18.48 18.68
C VAL A 857 21.71 -19.72 19.49
N ASP A 858 22.66 -20.45 20.07
CA ASP A 858 22.35 -21.54 21.02
C ASP A 858 21.69 -20.98 22.30
N THR A 859 22.25 -19.94 22.93
CA THR A 859 21.64 -19.24 24.08
C THR A 859 20.25 -18.66 23.77
N LEU A 860 20.03 -18.15 22.55
CA LEU A 860 18.73 -17.65 22.09
C LEU A 860 17.66 -18.75 22.15
N PHE A 861 17.95 -19.91 21.57
CA PHE A 861 16.99 -21.01 21.53
C PHE A 861 16.75 -21.66 22.90
N ASP A 862 17.79 -21.75 23.73
CA ASP A 862 17.67 -22.20 25.12
C ASP A 862 16.84 -21.21 25.95
N THR A 863 17.00 -19.90 25.73
CA THR A 863 16.16 -18.86 26.38
C THR A 863 14.70 -18.93 25.93
N ILE A 864 14.43 -19.23 24.65
CA ILE A 864 13.06 -19.44 24.13
C ILE A 864 12.41 -20.66 24.80
N ARG A 865 13.13 -21.78 24.92
CA ARG A 865 12.67 -23.00 25.61
C ARG A 865 12.34 -22.72 27.07
N LEU A 866 13.24 -22.06 27.79
CA LEU A 866 13.01 -21.64 29.18
C LEU A 866 11.80 -20.71 29.31
N TYR A 867 11.58 -19.77 28.38
CA TYR A 867 10.41 -18.90 28.43
C TYR A 867 9.09 -19.68 28.33
N ILE A 868 9.03 -20.67 27.42
CA ILE A 868 7.82 -21.48 27.19
C ILE A 868 7.57 -22.43 28.36
N ALA A 869 8.60 -23.11 28.89
CA ALA A 869 8.47 -23.99 30.05
C ALA A 869 8.03 -23.22 31.33
N ASN A 870 8.48 -21.97 31.50
CA ASN A 870 7.96 -21.10 32.57
C ASN A 870 6.55 -20.53 32.29
N ASN A 871 6.00 -20.72 31.08
CA ASN A 871 4.70 -20.18 30.66
C ASN A 871 3.90 -21.17 29.77
N PRO A 872 3.65 -22.43 30.19
CA PRO A 872 3.10 -23.48 29.32
C PRO A 872 1.73 -23.12 28.72
N LYS A 873 1.00 -22.20 29.36
CA LYS A 873 -0.25 -21.58 28.85
C LYS A 873 -0.15 -20.96 27.45
N ILE A 874 1.04 -20.57 26.96
CA ILE A 874 1.21 -19.92 25.65
C ILE A 874 1.25 -20.90 24.48
N ILE A 875 1.30 -22.21 24.74
CA ILE A 875 1.24 -23.27 23.74
C ILE A 875 0.02 -24.17 23.99
N VAL A 876 -0.44 -24.88 22.96
CA VAL A 876 -1.48 -25.91 23.09
C VAL A 876 -0.91 -27.24 22.58
N PRO A 877 -0.55 -28.18 23.48
CA PRO A 877 -0.05 -29.50 23.08
C PRO A 877 -1.16 -30.36 22.46
N ARG A 878 -0.77 -31.19 21.49
CA ARG A 878 -1.61 -32.18 20.80
C ARG A 878 -0.76 -33.41 20.51
N VAL A 879 -1.40 -34.58 20.46
CA VAL A 879 -0.77 -35.82 19.98
C VAL A 879 -1.45 -36.21 18.67
N SER A 880 -0.68 -36.52 17.63
CA SER A 880 -1.23 -36.98 16.36
C SER A 880 -1.62 -38.45 16.40
N LYS A 881 -2.36 -38.93 15.40
CA LYS A 881 -2.65 -40.37 15.24
C LYS A 881 -1.39 -41.22 15.02
N GLU A 882 -0.29 -40.59 14.61
CA GLU A 882 1.03 -41.23 14.48
C GLU A 882 1.81 -41.27 15.82
N GLY A 883 1.29 -40.68 16.91
CA GLY A 883 1.99 -40.55 18.19
C GLY A 883 2.96 -39.37 18.27
N VAL A 884 3.02 -38.50 17.26
CA VAL A 884 3.90 -37.32 17.22
C VAL A 884 3.32 -36.21 18.09
N ILE A 885 4.11 -35.66 19.00
CA ILE A 885 3.72 -34.48 19.80
C ILE A 885 3.82 -33.23 18.93
N ARG A 886 2.76 -32.42 18.96
CA ARG A 886 2.68 -31.15 18.23
C ARG A 886 2.27 -30.04 19.19
N PHE A 887 2.89 -28.87 19.06
CA PHE A 887 2.56 -27.69 19.86
C PHE A 887 1.98 -26.61 18.95
N THR A 888 0.70 -26.30 19.15
CA THR A 888 -0.02 -25.29 18.35
C THR A 888 -0.08 -23.94 19.05
N GLN A 889 -0.13 -22.85 18.27
CA GLN A 889 -0.16 -21.50 18.82
C GLN A 889 -1.42 -21.21 19.63
N ASN A 890 -1.26 -20.70 20.85
CA ASN A 890 -2.39 -20.21 21.63
C ASN A 890 -2.71 -18.77 21.22
N LYS A 891 -3.74 -18.58 20.38
CA LYS A 891 -4.16 -17.24 19.90
C LYS A 891 -4.55 -16.24 21.00
N ARG A 892 -4.66 -16.66 22.28
CA ARG A 892 -4.82 -15.76 23.44
C ARG A 892 -3.52 -15.03 23.86
N TYR A 893 -2.36 -15.51 23.43
CA TYR A 893 -1.04 -14.99 23.78
C TYR A 893 -0.29 -14.58 22.50
N PRO A 894 -0.30 -13.31 22.09
CA PRO A 894 0.21 -12.90 20.78
C PRO A 894 1.73 -13.13 20.59
N GLU A 895 2.49 -13.37 21.65
CA GLU A 895 3.90 -13.81 21.58
C GLU A 895 4.07 -15.27 21.10
N SER A 896 3.04 -16.11 21.29
CA SER A 896 3.04 -17.55 20.98
C SER A 896 3.48 -17.83 19.54
N ALA A 897 2.88 -17.11 18.59
CA ALA A 897 3.14 -17.20 17.15
C ALA A 897 4.64 -17.00 16.81
N ALA A 898 5.27 -15.99 17.43
CA ALA A 898 6.66 -15.65 17.15
C ALA A 898 7.65 -16.69 17.71
N LEU A 899 7.37 -17.20 18.91
CA LEU A 899 8.24 -18.19 19.57
C LEU A 899 8.12 -19.58 18.91
N ILE A 900 6.91 -19.96 18.47
CA ILE A 900 6.68 -21.17 17.67
C ILE A 900 7.38 -21.07 16.31
N TYR A 901 7.25 -19.95 15.59
CA TYR A 901 7.96 -19.77 14.32
C TYR A 901 9.47 -19.92 14.48
N LEU A 902 10.07 -19.35 15.53
CA LEU A 902 11.50 -19.51 15.80
C LEU A 902 11.85 -20.99 16.03
N LEU A 903 11.13 -21.71 16.91
CA LEU A 903 11.39 -23.12 17.17
C LEU A 903 11.13 -24.05 15.97
N ASN A 904 10.14 -23.74 15.13
CA ASN A 904 9.83 -24.50 13.91
C ASN A 904 11.03 -24.59 12.96
N TYR A 905 11.87 -23.56 12.97
CA TYR A 905 12.95 -23.36 12.03
C TYR A 905 14.33 -23.27 12.72
N GLU A 906 14.49 -23.80 13.94
CA GLU A 906 15.75 -23.70 14.69
C GLU A 906 16.96 -24.17 13.87
N THR A 907 16.86 -25.32 13.20
CA THR A 907 17.97 -25.88 12.41
C THR A 907 18.31 -24.95 11.24
N GLU A 908 17.29 -24.49 10.52
CA GLU A 908 17.37 -23.62 9.35
C GLU A 908 17.81 -22.18 9.71
N LEU A 909 17.56 -21.74 10.94
CA LEU A 909 17.97 -20.46 11.53
C LEU A 909 19.36 -20.52 12.19
N LYS A 910 19.86 -21.71 12.55
CA LYS A 910 21.26 -21.93 12.97
C LYS A 910 22.22 -22.13 11.80
N ARG A 911 21.72 -22.54 10.62
CA ARG A 911 22.51 -22.84 9.40
C ARG A 911 23.41 -21.70 8.89
N PHE A 912 23.16 -20.44 9.21
CA PHE A 912 24.09 -19.33 8.85
C PHE A 912 25.49 -19.49 9.46
N THR A 913 25.65 -20.33 10.49
CA THR A 913 26.96 -20.69 11.06
C THR A 913 27.73 -21.75 10.25
N GLU A 914 27.09 -22.40 9.25
CA GLU A 914 27.73 -23.41 8.38
C GLU A 914 28.53 -22.80 7.21
N SER A 915 28.20 -21.59 6.75
CA SER A 915 28.98 -20.84 5.75
C SER A 915 28.77 -19.32 5.87
N ALA A 916 29.83 -18.56 5.61
CA ALA A 916 29.80 -17.10 5.45
C ALA A 916 28.84 -16.62 4.33
N ASP A 917 28.61 -17.45 3.30
CA ASP A 917 27.74 -17.12 2.17
C ASP A 917 26.26 -16.99 2.55
N ILE A 918 25.86 -17.59 3.68
CA ILE A 918 24.46 -17.61 4.13
C ILE A 918 24.18 -16.28 4.83
N GLU A 919 23.38 -15.43 4.20
CA GLU A 919 22.90 -14.17 4.79
C GLU A 919 21.94 -14.42 5.95
N LEU A 920 22.00 -13.59 7.01
CA LEU A 920 20.99 -13.58 8.08
C LEU A 920 19.60 -13.10 7.60
N SER A 921 19.46 -12.59 6.37
CA SER A 921 18.21 -11.99 5.88
C SER A 921 17.96 -12.22 4.40
N THR A 922 16.72 -12.55 4.03
CA THR A 922 16.21 -12.51 2.65
C THR A 922 15.98 -11.09 2.13
N SER A 923 16.31 -10.03 2.87
CA SER A 923 15.99 -8.65 2.46
C SER A 923 16.64 -8.17 1.16
N LYS A 924 17.60 -8.92 0.58
CA LYS A 924 18.03 -8.72 -0.81
C LYS A 924 16.90 -9.05 -1.79
N ALA A 925 16.24 -10.19 -1.60
CA ALA A 925 15.07 -10.62 -2.38
C ALA A 925 13.84 -9.73 -2.10
N GLU A 926 13.56 -9.34 -0.85
CA GLU A 926 12.47 -8.40 -0.51
C GLU A 926 12.65 -7.05 -1.24
N ARG A 927 13.90 -6.54 -1.32
CA ARG A 927 14.24 -5.32 -2.08
C ARG A 927 14.08 -5.53 -3.59
N SER A 928 14.47 -6.70 -4.10
CA SER A 928 14.34 -7.06 -5.52
C SER A 928 12.87 -7.12 -5.96
N LEU A 929 11.97 -7.65 -5.11
CA LEU A 929 10.53 -7.62 -5.35
C LEU A 929 9.91 -6.23 -5.19
N LYS A 930 10.55 -5.30 -4.46
CA LYS A 930 10.00 -3.99 -4.13
C LYS A 930 9.66 -3.14 -5.37
N LEU A 931 10.46 -3.21 -6.45
CA LEU A 931 10.12 -2.54 -7.72
C LEU A 931 8.83 -3.12 -8.33
N GLY A 932 8.67 -4.44 -8.33
CA GLY A 932 7.43 -5.11 -8.74
C GLY A 932 6.22 -4.71 -7.87
N ILE A 933 6.38 -4.68 -6.55
CA ILE A 933 5.33 -4.32 -5.59
C ILE A 933 4.96 -2.82 -5.67
N CYS A 934 5.92 -1.94 -5.95
CA CYS A 934 5.64 -0.53 -6.24
C CYS A 934 4.89 -0.39 -7.58
N SER A 935 5.31 -1.11 -8.62
CA SER A 935 4.63 -1.13 -9.92
C SER A 935 3.20 -1.68 -9.84
N ARG A 936 2.96 -2.67 -8.96
CA ARG A 936 1.62 -3.19 -8.62
C ARG A 936 0.68 -2.09 -8.14
N LYS A 937 1.15 -1.04 -7.46
CA LYS A 937 0.34 0.12 -7.08
C LYS A 937 0.04 1.08 -8.24
N ALA A 938 0.78 1.00 -9.34
CA ALA A 938 0.64 1.87 -10.50
C ALA A 938 -0.23 1.25 -11.61
N PHE A 939 -0.06 -0.04 -11.91
CA PHE A 939 -0.85 -0.75 -12.93
C PHE A 939 -1.96 -1.68 -12.37
N MET A 940 -1.98 -1.96 -11.06
CA MET A 940 -2.91 -2.88 -10.35
C MET A 940 -2.84 -4.36 -10.77
N THR A 941 -2.88 -4.65 -12.07
CA THR A 941 -2.88 -5.99 -12.66
C THR A 941 -2.15 -5.99 -14.00
N ILE A 942 -1.58 -7.13 -14.42
CA ILE A 942 -1.11 -7.35 -15.78
C ILE A 942 -2.21 -8.07 -16.58
N ALA A 943 -2.37 -7.76 -17.87
CA ALA A 943 -3.44 -8.32 -18.70
C ALA A 943 -3.29 -9.83 -18.98
N SER A 944 -2.09 -10.25 -19.38
CA SER A 944 -1.77 -11.56 -20.00
C SER A 944 -0.57 -12.24 -19.36
N GLU A 945 -0.35 -13.51 -19.70
CA GLU A 945 0.85 -14.25 -19.29
C GLU A 945 2.10 -13.76 -20.04
N ASP A 946 2.00 -13.46 -21.34
CA ASP A 946 3.10 -12.87 -22.13
C ASP A 946 3.56 -11.51 -21.57
N GLY A 947 2.62 -10.68 -21.10
CA GLY A 947 2.93 -9.42 -20.42
C GLY A 947 3.56 -9.62 -19.04
N GLY A 948 3.25 -10.73 -18.36
CA GLY A 948 3.87 -11.13 -17.09
C GLY A 948 5.31 -11.59 -17.27
N HIS A 949 5.56 -12.46 -18.24
CA HIS A 949 6.91 -12.91 -18.58
C HIS A 949 7.78 -11.76 -19.11
N ALA A 950 7.27 -10.91 -20.00
CA ALA A 950 7.99 -9.72 -20.45
C ALA A 950 8.36 -8.79 -19.27
N PHE A 951 7.45 -8.58 -18.32
CA PHE A 951 7.76 -7.79 -17.11
C PHE A 951 8.86 -8.43 -16.26
N ALA A 952 8.83 -9.75 -16.05
CA ALA A 952 9.88 -10.47 -15.32
C ALA A 952 11.25 -10.42 -16.02
N ASP A 953 11.28 -10.46 -17.35
CA ASP A 953 12.52 -10.35 -18.11
C ASP A 953 13.12 -8.94 -18.01
N TYR A 954 12.30 -7.89 -18.14
CA TYR A 954 12.76 -6.53 -17.88
C TYR A 954 13.23 -6.35 -16.43
N GLN A 955 12.52 -6.88 -15.42
CA GLN A 955 12.95 -6.79 -14.01
C GLN A 955 14.30 -7.51 -13.78
N THR A 956 14.51 -8.68 -14.39
CA THR A 956 15.79 -9.41 -14.33
C THR A 956 16.95 -8.55 -14.84
N ILE A 957 16.78 -7.96 -16.02
CA ILE A 957 17.80 -7.12 -16.65
C ILE A 957 18.03 -5.82 -15.85
N VAL A 958 16.96 -5.13 -15.44
CA VAL A 958 17.03 -3.88 -14.66
C VAL A 958 17.75 -4.09 -13.32
N ASN A 959 17.36 -5.09 -12.54
CA ASN A 959 17.92 -5.27 -11.20
C ASN A 959 19.37 -5.80 -11.27
N THR A 960 19.67 -6.67 -12.24
CA THR A 960 21.06 -7.10 -12.50
C THR A 960 21.93 -5.93 -13.00
N CYS A 961 21.42 -5.02 -13.82
CA CYS A 961 22.13 -3.78 -14.16
C CYS A 961 22.38 -2.88 -12.93
N ILE A 962 21.36 -2.68 -12.08
CA ILE A 962 21.46 -1.87 -10.85
C ILE A 962 22.54 -2.44 -9.91
N LEU A 963 22.53 -3.76 -9.69
CA LEU A 963 23.53 -4.46 -8.86
C LEU A 963 24.96 -4.27 -9.38
N ASN A 964 25.15 -4.25 -10.71
CA ASN A 964 26.45 -4.06 -11.35
C ASN A 964 26.77 -2.57 -11.67
N ARG A 965 25.96 -1.62 -11.17
CA ARG A 965 26.09 -0.16 -11.41
C ARG A 965 26.06 0.25 -12.89
N VAL A 966 25.41 -0.55 -13.75
CA VAL A 966 25.34 -0.39 -15.23
C VAL A 966 24.17 0.50 -15.67
N PRO A 967 24.37 1.44 -16.63
CA PRO A 967 23.27 2.17 -17.27
C PRO A 967 22.40 1.24 -18.15
N VAL A 968 21.16 1.00 -17.74
CA VAL A 968 20.24 0.03 -18.39
C VAL A 968 20.04 0.32 -19.88
N LEU A 969 19.82 1.59 -20.25
CA LEU A 969 19.55 1.96 -21.65
C LEU A 969 20.74 1.63 -22.57
N SER A 970 21.96 2.04 -22.18
CA SER A 970 23.19 1.75 -22.93
C SER A 970 23.43 0.24 -23.07
N TYR A 971 23.23 -0.51 -21.98
CA TYR A 971 23.34 -1.97 -21.99
C TYR A 971 22.33 -2.63 -22.93
N ILE A 972 21.04 -2.26 -22.89
CA ILE A 972 20.02 -2.86 -23.76
C ILE A 972 20.33 -2.60 -25.24
N ILE A 973 20.78 -1.39 -25.59
CA ILE A 973 21.13 -1.03 -26.96
C ILE A 973 22.37 -1.83 -27.43
N TRP A 974 23.39 -1.97 -26.58
CA TRP A 974 24.57 -2.80 -26.84
C TRP A 974 24.23 -4.30 -26.94
N LEU A 975 23.30 -4.79 -26.13
CA LEU A 975 22.83 -6.17 -26.16
C LEU A 975 22.12 -6.48 -27.49
N VAL A 976 21.26 -5.57 -27.97
CA VAL A 976 20.62 -5.70 -29.30
C VAL A 976 21.68 -5.74 -30.41
N ALA A 977 22.72 -4.89 -30.34
CA ALA A 977 23.81 -4.92 -31.31
C ALA A 977 24.56 -6.27 -31.33
N ASN A 978 24.85 -6.83 -30.15
CA ASN A 978 25.52 -8.14 -30.04
C ASN A 978 24.64 -9.31 -30.50
N ILE A 979 23.34 -9.31 -30.16
CA ILE A 979 22.42 -10.36 -30.61
C ILE A 979 22.27 -10.32 -32.15
N LYS A 980 22.13 -9.12 -32.74
CA LYS A 980 22.14 -8.97 -34.21
C LYS A 980 23.45 -9.46 -34.84
N TYR A 981 24.60 -9.13 -34.24
CA TYR A 981 25.90 -9.62 -34.71
C TYR A 981 25.97 -11.16 -34.67
N ARG A 982 25.49 -11.79 -33.60
CA ARG A 982 25.47 -13.26 -33.50
C ARG A 982 24.44 -13.91 -34.44
N MET A 983 23.34 -13.23 -34.79
CA MET A 983 22.44 -13.68 -35.87
C MET A 983 23.11 -13.62 -37.24
N GLN A 984 23.83 -12.55 -37.58
CA GLN A 984 24.63 -12.45 -38.82
C GLN A 984 25.65 -13.60 -38.94
N LEU A 985 26.25 -14.05 -37.82
CA LEU A 985 27.17 -15.19 -37.81
C LEU A 985 26.44 -16.51 -38.10
N LEU A 986 25.28 -16.78 -37.50
CA LEU A 986 24.49 -18.00 -37.79
C LEU A 986 23.99 -18.05 -39.23
N GLU A 987 23.59 -16.90 -39.79
CA GLU A 987 23.21 -16.78 -41.20
C GLU A 987 24.38 -17.14 -42.12
N ARG A 988 25.60 -16.63 -41.86
CA ARG A 988 26.81 -16.95 -42.62
C ARG A 988 27.19 -18.43 -42.60
N GLU A 989 26.91 -19.14 -41.50
CA GLU A 989 27.12 -20.59 -41.38
C GLU A 989 26.12 -21.43 -42.19
N GLY A 990 25.12 -20.81 -42.85
CA GLY A 990 24.05 -21.52 -43.55
C GLY A 990 23.02 -22.16 -42.62
N ARG A 991 23.11 -21.91 -41.30
CA ARG A 991 22.20 -22.40 -40.26
C ARG A 991 20.99 -21.46 -40.08
N GLY A 992 20.45 -21.00 -41.21
CA GLY A 992 19.70 -19.75 -41.32
C GLY A 992 18.53 -19.60 -40.33
N CYS A 993 18.38 -18.37 -39.83
CA CYS A 993 17.21 -17.97 -39.05
C CYS A 993 15.98 -17.96 -39.96
N ALA A 994 15.11 -18.97 -39.83
CA ALA A 994 13.92 -19.13 -40.66
C ALA A 994 12.88 -17.99 -40.52
N MET A 995 12.97 -17.20 -39.45
CA MET A 995 12.21 -15.98 -39.22
C MET A 995 13.03 -14.71 -39.49
N GLY A 996 14.35 -14.78 -39.42
CA GLY A 996 15.24 -13.61 -39.40
C GLY A 996 14.98 -12.69 -38.21
N LEU A 997 15.40 -11.42 -38.33
CA LEU A 997 15.21 -10.37 -37.32
C LEU A 997 13.77 -9.81 -37.27
N THR A 998 12.74 -10.65 -37.34
CA THR A 998 11.32 -10.24 -37.17
C THR A 998 10.86 -10.22 -35.71
N MET A 999 9.78 -9.50 -35.41
CA MET A 999 9.17 -9.54 -34.07
C MET A 999 8.59 -10.93 -33.72
N PRO A 1000 8.82 -11.44 -32.50
CA PRO A 1000 8.08 -12.58 -31.96
C PRO A 1000 6.58 -12.31 -31.84
N LYS A 1001 5.77 -13.37 -31.92
CA LYS A 1001 4.30 -13.34 -31.90
C LYS A 1001 3.70 -14.63 -31.32
N LYS A 1002 2.39 -14.60 -31.06
CA LYS A 1002 1.58 -15.78 -30.73
C LYS A 1002 1.37 -16.64 -31.98
N GLU A 1003 1.72 -17.92 -31.89
CA GLU A 1003 1.84 -18.81 -33.06
C GLU A 1003 0.79 -19.93 -33.04
N LYS A 1004 0.43 -20.48 -34.22
CA LYS A 1004 -0.61 -21.52 -34.34
C LYS A 1004 -0.02 -22.92 -34.28
N TYR A 1005 0.10 -23.47 -33.08
CA TYR A 1005 0.60 -24.82 -32.87
C TYR A 1005 -0.39 -25.89 -33.34
N VAL A 1006 0.13 -26.99 -33.91
CA VAL A 1006 -0.66 -28.10 -34.43
C VAL A 1006 -0.62 -29.25 -33.41
N VAL A 1007 -1.75 -29.51 -32.76
CA VAL A 1007 -1.92 -30.61 -31.81
C VAL A 1007 -2.64 -31.76 -32.51
N THR A 1008 -2.01 -32.94 -32.54
CA THR A 1008 -2.62 -34.19 -32.99
C THR A 1008 -3.06 -34.97 -31.77
N HIS A 1009 -4.34 -35.37 -31.72
CA HIS A 1009 -4.92 -36.14 -30.63
C HIS A 1009 -4.75 -37.65 -30.86
N ALA A 1010 -5.02 -38.45 -29.82
CA ALA A 1010 -4.85 -39.90 -29.86
C ALA A 1010 -5.80 -40.63 -30.84
N ASP A 1011 -6.84 -39.96 -31.33
CA ASP A 1011 -7.75 -40.44 -32.38
C ASP A 1011 -7.28 -40.07 -33.81
N GLY A 1012 -6.13 -39.39 -33.93
CA GLY A 1012 -5.60 -38.87 -35.20
C GLY A 1012 -6.23 -37.55 -35.66
N SER A 1013 -7.15 -36.97 -34.89
CA SER A 1013 -7.70 -35.64 -35.20
C SER A 1013 -6.66 -34.54 -34.95
N VAL A 1014 -6.75 -33.45 -35.73
CA VAL A 1014 -5.75 -32.38 -35.73
C VAL A 1014 -6.41 -31.03 -35.43
N THR A 1015 -6.06 -30.44 -34.29
CA THR A 1015 -6.55 -29.11 -33.87
C THR A 1015 -5.44 -28.08 -33.89
N LYS A 1016 -5.75 -26.84 -34.30
CA LYS A 1016 -4.80 -25.72 -34.27
C LYS A 1016 -5.05 -24.84 -33.04
N GLU A 1017 -4.18 -24.95 -32.05
CA GLU A 1017 -4.17 -24.11 -30.85
C GLU A 1017 -3.41 -22.79 -31.14
N LEU A 1018 -3.76 -21.69 -30.49
CA LEU A 1018 -2.96 -20.46 -30.51
C LEU A 1018 -2.13 -20.41 -29.22
N ILE A 1019 -0.81 -20.54 -29.34
CA ILE A 1019 0.11 -20.58 -28.19
C ILE A 1019 0.75 -19.21 -27.91
N ALA A 1020 1.11 -18.99 -26.66
CA ALA A 1020 1.69 -17.75 -26.15
C ALA A 1020 3.09 -17.47 -26.75
N MET A 1021 3.57 -16.21 -26.68
CA MET A 1021 4.95 -15.88 -27.07
C MET A 1021 5.98 -16.61 -26.20
N TYR A 1022 5.69 -16.82 -24.91
CA TYR A 1022 6.60 -17.48 -23.96
C TYR A 1022 6.30 -18.98 -23.72
N ASP A 1023 5.41 -19.59 -24.52
CA ASP A 1023 5.15 -21.04 -24.45
C ASP A 1023 6.43 -21.83 -24.76
N LYS A 1024 6.74 -22.89 -23.99
CA LYS A 1024 7.92 -23.76 -24.19
C LYS A 1024 7.93 -24.41 -25.60
N ARG A 1025 6.79 -24.48 -26.30
CA ARG A 1025 6.61 -24.95 -27.68
C ARG A 1025 6.92 -23.88 -28.74
N ASN A 1026 6.92 -22.59 -28.39
CA ASN A 1026 7.17 -21.46 -29.29
C ASN A 1026 8.66 -21.10 -29.33
N VAL A 1027 9.45 -21.97 -29.98
CA VAL A 1027 10.91 -21.81 -30.12
C VAL A 1027 11.21 -20.89 -31.30
N ILE A 1028 11.76 -19.71 -31.03
CA ILE A 1028 12.11 -18.70 -32.04
C ILE A 1028 13.62 -18.67 -32.30
N ASP A 1029 14.07 -18.05 -33.40
CA ASP A 1029 15.50 -17.99 -33.73
C ASP A 1029 16.36 -17.31 -32.65
N PHE A 1030 15.79 -16.37 -31.90
CA PHE A 1030 16.44 -15.72 -30.76
C PHE A 1030 16.74 -16.67 -29.57
N ASP A 1031 16.06 -17.82 -29.46
CA ASP A 1031 16.41 -18.86 -28.46
C ASP A 1031 17.65 -19.68 -28.86
N LYS A 1032 18.06 -19.62 -30.14
CA LYS A 1032 19.21 -20.37 -30.69
C LYS A 1032 20.54 -19.63 -30.54
N ILE A 1033 20.49 -18.35 -30.16
CA ILE A 1033 21.66 -17.48 -30.03
C ILE A 1033 22.42 -17.79 -28.75
N ASP A 1034 23.73 -18.04 -28.86
CA ASP A 1034 24.61 -18.03 -27.69
C ASP A 1034 24.66 -16.62 -27.10
N VAL A 1035 24.32 -16.50 -25.82
CA VAL A 1035 24.29 -15.25 -25.05
C VAL A 1035 25.38 -15.17 -23.98
N LYS A 1036 26.31 -16.14 -23.93
CA LYS A 1036 27.50 -16.07 -23.06
C LYS A 1036 28.29 -14.79 -23.33
N GLY A 1037 28.70 -14.10 -22.28
CA GLY A 1037 29.41 -12.83 -22.38
C GLY A 1037 28.51 -11.62 -22.68
N LEU A 1038 27.17 -11.76 -22.67
CA LEU A 1038 26.26 -10.65 -22.98
C LEU A 1038 25.41 -10.19 -21.78
N ALA A 1039 25.64 -10.69 -20.57
CA ALA A 1039 24.88 -10.29 -19.39
C ALA A 1039 25.36 -8.94 -18.79
N PRO A 1040 24.61 -8.27 -17.88
CA PRO A 1040 25.02 -6.95 -17.38
C PRO A 1040 26.32 -6.96 -16.57
N TYR A 1041 26.65 -8.07 -15.90
CA TYR A 1041 27.94 -8.25 -15.24
C TYR A 1041 29.09 -8.46 -16.24
N ASP A 1042 28.85 -9.11 -17.39
CA ASP A 1042 29.84 -9.19 -18.47
C ASP A 1042 30.10 -7.79 -19.06
N TYR A 1043 29.03 -7.03 -19.34
CA TYR A 1043 29.13 -5.64 -19.80
C TYR A 1043 29.89 -4.74 -18.81
N ARG A 1044 29.61 -4.89 -17.50
CA ARG A 1044 30.37 -4.18 -16.46
C ARG A 1044 31.84 -4.56 -16.47
N ARG A 1045 32.14 -5.86 -16.58
CA ARG A 1045 33.51 -6.38 -16.63
C ARG A 1045 34.28 -5.84 -17.83
N TYR A 1046 33.71 -5.83 -19.03
CA TYR A 1046 34.34 -5.21 -20.21
C TYR A 1046 34.55 -3.70 -20.04
N LEU A 1047 33.62 -2.99 -19.37
CA LEU A 1047 33.80 -1.56 -19.04
C LEU A 1047 34.93 -1.27 -18.03
N ASP A 1048 35.36 -2.27 -17.27
CA ASP A 1048 36.48 -2.13 -16.32
C ASP A 1048 37.80 -2.64 -16.92
N GLU A 1049 37.78 -3.81 -17.59
CA GLU A 1049 38.96 -4.44 -18.20
C GLU A 1049 39.49 -3.72 -19.45
N HIS A 1050 38.61 -3.08 -20.25
CA HIS A 1050 38.96 -2.52 -21.57
C HIS A 1050 38.86 -0.98 -21.60
N ASN A 1051 38.97 -0.33 -20.45
CA ASN A 1051 38.88 1.13 -20.31
C ASN A 1051 40.20 1.80 -20.77
N PRO A 1052 40.22 2.62 -21.84
CA PRO A 1052 41.45 3.23 -22.37
C PRO A 1052 42.03 4.36 -21.50
N ARG A 1053 41.67 4.41 -20.22
CA ARG A 1053 42.24 5.28 -19.17
C ARG A 1053 42.96 4.49 -18.07
N VAL A 1054 43.03 3.16 -18.21
CA VAL A 1054 43.68 2.19 -17.32
C VAL A 1054 44.81 1.53 -18.11
#